data_AF-A0A3B9BY98-F1
#
_entry.id   AF-A0A3B9BY98-F1
#
_cell.length_a   1.000
_cell.length_b   1.000
_cell.length_c   1.000
_cell.angle_alpha   90.00
_cell.angle_beta   90.00
_cell.angle_gamma   90.00
#
_symmetry.space_group_name_H-M   'P 1'
#
loop_
_entity.id
_entity.type
_entity.pdbx_description
1 polymer ?
#
loop_
_entity_poly.entity_id
_entity_poly.type
_entity_poly.pdbx_seq_one_letter_code
_entity_poly.pdbx_strand_id
1 'polypeptide(L)'
;MRPIDFSDFETANVEFIEFWLMDPFINRPNDPGGSFYINLGNISEDILKDSRKFFENGLPYPPDPRKVDQTNWSKIPRFQQQLTPAFDNNVDARNAQDVGFDGMSNAEESAQYQQYLNELLNNFGATSAAYLDAVSDPGNDDFHHFRGSDYDGQNLAIFRRYRRFNNPQGNSPVTDNNSQFSNAFTNVPDAEDINRDNTLNENEQYFQYRIDLKPNMNVGEKYIVNKQISSVKFPNNTNRQETWYQFKVPIREFTNRIGGINDFKSIRFMRMFLNGFQDSIILRFARLELGRNQWRRYTFSLKNPGEIIPDDEEKSTLFNLYSVSLEENSGRSPIPYVMPPGIVRQQQQVSNGQNVQNNEQSLSIQVCNLSDGNAKGAFKSLGMDLRQFKKIKMFIHAEAIEGTGTLKQGDLRAFIRLGSDFVGNYYEYQIPLTFTSFGTRDPQLIWPQANELDLVMSELVKVKQERNLKGANFAVPYIVQDSKGNYIKVVGNPNIGDVKMAMVGVLNPQKTPNDLTDDGGKKCAEVWFNELRLSNMDEEGGYAALGKVDLQLADIGVIKMSGNMHTSGYGNIDQKVNQRFRDDFSQFDVSANINAGKFMPKSWGLQLPIFAGYTQSVSNPIFDPYDLDILYKDKVDGLSAKEKDSIKQRAQDFTSVKSVNFQNVRIVPMNNNRKDPWDLQNFDVSYSYTQTNKRNPLVEKDELDEHHASLGYTYAPKLKSIEPFKKLVPQKWKYLQLIRDFNFSLLPSNFTFRNNVNRTIGETRVRNIDEGAYPLQPLYFKFFTWNRMYNLRWDLTKSLSFDYSASNNSRVDEPIGRIDTKEKKDTFWSNVGRFGRNTNYTQSLNANYNVPLNKFPLLDWTTIRGSYAATYTWNSASLLAK
;
A
#
# COMPACT_ATOMS: atom_id res chain seq x y z
N MET A 1 11.51 26.01 19.66
CA MET A 1 11.06 24.60 19.42
C MET A 1 10.44 24.53 18.03
N ARG A 2 10.40 23.37 17.38
CA ARG A 2 9.78 23.21 16.05
C ARG A 2 8.90 21.95 16.00
N PRO A 3 7.69 22.01 15.41
CA PRO A 3 6.87 20.83 15.21
C PRO A 3 7.39 19.98 14.04
N ILE A 4 7.11 18.68 14.10
CA ILE A 4 7.49 17.69 13.09
C ILE A 4 6.23 17.20 12.38
N ASP A 5 6.17 17.39 11.06
CA ASP A 5 4.99 17.05 10.27
C ASP A 5 4.74 15.54 10.19
N PHE A 6 5.82 14.74 10.14
CA PHE A 6 5.75 13.28 10.07
C PHE A 6 6.32 12.65 11.35
N SER A 7 5.45 12.35 12.31
CA SER A 7 5.88 11.93 13.65
C SER A 7 6.39 10.49 13.74
N ASP A 8 6.04 9.61 12.80
CA ASP A 8 6.47 8.21 12.81
C ASP A 8 7.79 8.03 12.04
N PHE A 9 8.89 8.18 12.80
CA PHE A 9 10.25 8.04 12.26
C PHE A 9 10.60 6.59 11.95
N GLU A 10 9.94 5.60 12.55
CA GLU A 10 10.19 4.18 12.25
C GLU A 10 9.64 3.82 10.86
N THR A 11 8.42 4.24 10.56
CA THR A 11 7.83 4.03 9.23
C THR A 11 8.57 4.84 8.17
N ALA A 12 8.90 6.10 8.48
CA ALA A 12 9.65 7.00 7.57
C ALA A 12 11.14 6.65 7.42
N ASN A 13 11.66 5.72 8.24
CA ASN A 13 13.06 5.33 8.31
C ASN A 13 14.03 6.52 8.47
N VAL A 14 13.69 7.44 9.38
CA VAL A 14 14.62 8.49 9.81
C VAL A 14 15.72 7.82 10.63
N GLU A 15 16.97 8.03 10.27
CA GLU A 15 18.12 7.41 10.94
C GLU A 15 19.04 8.43 11.61
N PHE A 16 19.17 9.65 11.04
CA PHE A 16 20.14 10.63 11.51
C PHE A 16 19.57 12.05 11.58
N ILE A 17 20.12 12.85 12.48
CA ILE A 17 20.07 14.30 12.42
C ILE A 17 21.38 14.74 11.76
N GLU A 18 21.28 15.35 10.58
CA GLU A 18 22.44 15.73 9.77
C GLU A 18 22.52 17.25 9.64
N PHE A 19 23.70 17.80 9.87
CA PHE A 19 23.92 19.24 9.71
C PHE A 19 25.36 19.63 9.42
N TRP A 20 25.51 20.74 8.71
CA TRP A 20 26.80 21.38 8.45
C TRP A 20 26.96 22.60 9.33
N LEU A 21 27.88 22.53 10.28
CA LEU A 21 28.16 23.59 11.25
C LEU A 21 29.47 24.30 10.89
N MET A 22 29.41 25.63 10.72
CA MET A 22 30.61 26.46 10.64
C MET A 22 31.33 26.40 11.98
N ASP A 23 32.65 26.23 11.97
CA ASP A 23 33.45 26.23 13.20
C ASP A 23 33.19 27.53 13.99
N PRO A 24 32.56 27.44 15.18
CA PRO A 24 32.17 28.62 15.92
C PRO A 24 33.35 29.26 16.66
N PHE A 25 34.51 28.58 16.73
CA PHE A 25 35.69 29.02 17.49
C PHE A 25 36.78 29.66 16.63
N ILE A 26 36.55 29.88 15.33
CA ILE A 26 37.54 30.47 14.39
C ILE A 26 38.13 31.78 14.91
N ASN A 27 37.32 32.63 15.56
CA ASN A 27 37.76 33.91 16.11
C ASN A 27 38.21 33.83 17.58
N ARG A 28 38.00 32.67 18.24
CA ARG A 28 38.19 32.47 19.69
C ARG A 28 38.71 31.05 19.96
N PRO A 29 39.96 30.74 19.57
CA PRO A 29 40.50 29.38 19.66
C PRO A 29 40.76 28.91 21.11
N ASN A 30 40.78 29.82 22.07
CA ASN A 30 41.04 29.54 23.50
C ASN A 30 39.75 29.39 24.33
N ASP A 31 38.57 29.42 23.71
CA ASP A 31 37.30 29.22 24.40
C ASP A 31 37.22 27.78 24.94
N PRO A 32 36.85 27.55 26.21
CA PRO A 32 36.73 26.20 26.77
C PRO A 32 35.62 25.36 26.10
N GLY A 33 34.74 25.99 25.31
CA GLY A 33 33.64 25.34 24.62
C GLY A 33 32.41 25.15 25.49
N GLY A 34 31.43 24.42 24.95
CA GLY A 34 30.14 24.18 25.59
C GLY A 34 29.41 22.99 24.98
N SER A 35 28.12 22.87 25.25
CA SER A 35 27.29 21.77 24.79
C SER A 35 26.06 22.29 24.03
N PHE A 36 25.84 21.72 22.86
CA PHE A 36 24.64 21.88 22.05
C PHE A 36 23.72 20.67 22.25
N TYR A 37 22.47 20.94 22.60
CA TYR A 37 21.48 19.91 22.87
C TYR A 37 20.40 19.90 21.80
N ILE A 38 19.99 18.70 21.41
CA ILE A 38 18.81 18.46 20.59
C ILE A 38 17.91 17.50 21.37
N ASN A 39 16.64 17.84 21.50
CA ASN A 39 15.62 16.97 22.06
C ASN A 39 14.65 16.58 20.93
N LEU A 40 14.35 15.29 20.81
CA LEU A 40 13.36 14.75 19.87
C LEU A 40 12.31 13.95 20.63
N GLY A 41 11.04 14.34 20.50
CA GLY A 41 9.94 13.56 21.08
C GLY A 41 8.68 14.39 21.22
N ASN A 42 7.94 14.09 22.28
CA ASN A 42 6.89 14.97 22.77
C ASN A 42 7.50 15.97 23.76
N ILE A 43 7.38 17.25 23.47
CA ILE A 43 8.00 18.33 24.24
C ILE A 43 6.88 19.29 24.60
N SER A 44 6.94 19.84 25.80
CA SER A 44 5.90 20.71 26.31
C SER A 44 5.87 22.03 25.53
N GLU A 45 4.66 22.43 25.15
CA GLU A 45 4.32 23.69 24.48
C GLU A 45 4.00 24.82 25.45
N ASP A 46 3.88 24.49 26.74
CA ASP A 46 3.74 25.42 27.87
C ASP A 46 5.10 26.13 28.08
N ILE A 47 5.26 27.31 27.49
CA ILE A 47 6.50 28.10 27.50
C ILE A 47 6.62 28.76 28.87
N LEU A 48 5.57 29.46 29.30
CA LEU A 48 5.44 29.99 30.65
C LEU A 48 4.76 28.92 31.51
N LYS A 49 5.47 28.40 32.52
CA LYS A 49 5.03 27.23 33.29
C LYS A 49 3.87 27.53 34.25
N ASP A 50 2.68 27.72 33.69
CA ASP A 50 1.44 27.95 34.44
C ASP A 50 0.29 26.99 34.07
N SER A 51 0.50 26.05 33.12
CA SER A 51 -0.48 25.07 32.66
C SER A 51 -1.75 25.71 32.08
N ARG A 52 -1.63 26.90 31.50
CA ARG A 52 -2.72 27.62 30.87
C ARG A 52 -2.34 28.04 29.46
N LYS A 53 -3.14 27.61 28.48
CA LYS A 53 -2.92 27.99 27.08
C LYS A 53 -3.04 29.49 26.89
N PHE A 54 -1.93 30.15 26.58
CA PHE A 54 -1.93 31.55 26.14
C PHE A 54 -2.06 31.69 24.61
N PHE A 55 -2.74 32.75 24.17
CA PHE A 55 -2.76 33.22 22.78
C PHE A 55 -3.14 34.71 22.72
N GLU A 56 -2.33 35.50 22.05
CA GLU A 56 -2.41 36.98 22.02
C GLU A 56 -3.75 37.51 21.49
N ASN A 57 -4.26 36.92 20.40
CA ASN A 57 -5.51 37.39 19.78
C ASN A 57 -6.77 37.09 20.61
N GLY A 58 -6.62 36.37 21.74
CA GLY A 58 -7.67 36.18 22.72
C GLY A 58 -7.81 37.32 23.72
N LEU A 59 -6.82 38.22 23.79
CA LEU A 59 -6.87 39.38 24.68
C LEU A 59 -7.99 40.34 24.24
N PRO A 60 -8.85 40.80 25.18
CA PRO A 60 -10.04 41.57 24.84
C PRO A 60 -9.68 42.99 24.43
N TYR A 61 -10.26 43.44 23.31
CA TYR A 61 -10.29 44.85 22.92
C TYR A 61 -11.74 45.35 22.77
N PRO A 62 -12.14 46.45 23.46
CA PRO A 62 -11.41 47.17 24.51
C PRO A 62 -11.09 46.28 25.74
N PRO A 63 -10.05 46.62 26.55
CA PRO A 63 -9.66 45.82 27.71
C PRO A 63 -10.81 45.57 28.70
N ASP A 64 -11.05 44.30 29.05
CA ASP A 64 -12.07 43.88 30.02
C ASP A 64 -11.47 42.87 31.02
N PRO A 65 -11.20 43.28 32.28
CA PRO A 65 -10.63 42.42 33.32
C PRO A 65 -11.46 41.15 33.60
N ARG A 66 -12.76 41.13 33.27
CA ARG A 66 -13.63 39.96 33.51
C ARG A 66 -13.40 38.83 32.49
N LYS A 67 -12.72 39.12 31.38
CA LYS A 67 -12.43 38.18 30.29
C LYS A 67 -10.99 37.67 30.30
N VAL A 68 -10.17 38.13 31.24
CA VAL A 68 -8.80 37.67 31.43
C VAL A 68 -8.64 37.03 32.82
N ASP A 69 -7.60 36.23 32.98
CA ASP A 69 -7.16 35.66 34.25
C ASP A 69 -5.66 35.96 34.40
N GLN A 70 -5.16 36.00 35.64
CA GLN A 70 -3.76 36.35 35.91
C GLN A 70 -3.08 35.19 36.63
N THR A 71 -1.97 34.73 36.08
CA THR A 71 -1.08 33.72 36.67
C THR A 71 0.15 34.39 37.28
N ASN A 72 1.10 33.60 37.78
CA ASN A 72 2.36 34.14 38.28
C ASN A 72 3.21 34.78 37.17
N TRP A 73 3.03 34.32 35.93
CA TRP A 73 3.88 34.68 34.79
C TRP A 73 3.14 35.47 33.72
N SER A 74 1.82 35.32 33.59
CA SER A 74 1.08 35.82 32.44
C SER A 74 -0.33 36.32 32.78
N LYS A 75 -0.89 37.12 31.88
CA LYS A 75 -2.27 37.57 31.82
C LYS A 75 -2.93 36.90 30.62
N ILE A 76 -3.73 35.89 30.88
CA ILE A 76 -4.28 35.01 29.85
C ILE A 76 -5.77 35.30 29.55
N PRO A 77 -6.26 35.01 28.35
CA PRO A 77 -7.70 34.99 28.07
C PRO A 77 -8.42 33.88 28.87
N ARG A 78 -9.61 34.17 29.43
CA ARG A 78 -10.44 33.15 30.11
C ARG A 78 -11.03 32.12 29.15
N PHE A 79 -11.20 32.48 27.89
CA PHE A 79 -11.68 31.56 26.86
C PHE A 79 -10.50 30.73 26.36
N GLN A 80 -10.49 29.44 26.62
CA GLN A 80 -9.36 28.56 26.29
C GLN A 80 -9.37 28.04 24.83
N GLN A 81 -10.35 28.44 24.02
CA GLN A 81 -10.47 28.03 22.62
C GLN A 81 -10.15 29.20 21.69
N GLN A 82 -9.06 29.06 20.93
CA GLN A 82 -8.73 29.94 19.82
C GLN A 82 -9.55 29.50 18.59
N LEU A 83 -10.50 30.32 18.14
CA LEU A 83 -11.33 29.98 16.97
C LEU A 83 -10.54 30.10 15.66
N THR A 84 -9.72 31.15 15.56
CA THR A 84 -8.87 31.43 14.41
C THR A 84 -7.57 32.09 14.89
N PRO A 85 -6.39 31.64 14.44
CA PRO A 85 -5.10 32.25 14.80
C PRO A 85 -4.82 33.47 13.92
N ALA A 86 -5.64 34.51 14.10
CA ALA A 86 -5.51 35.77 13.38
C ALA A 86 -5.95 36.92 14.29
N PHE A 87 -5.26 38.05 14.15
CA PHE A 87 -5.59 39.30 14.81
C PHE A 87 -6.66 40.10 14.04
N ASP A 88 -7.25 41.10 14.71
CA ASP A 88 -8.09 42.12 14.07
C ASP A 88 -7.22 43.10 13.24
N ASN A 89 -7.77 43.65 12.15
CA ASN A 89 -7.11 44.68 11.33
C ASN A 89 -7.10 46.07 11.99
N ASN A 90 -7.78 46.26 13.12
CA ASN A 90 -7.75 47.50 13.90
C ASN A 90 -6.39 47.68 14.60
N VAL A 91 -5.75 48.84 14.38
CA VAL A 91 -4.44 49.21 14.96
C VAL A 91 -4.49 49.24 16.49
N ASP A 92 -5.54 49.83 17.06
CA ASP A 92 -5.66 49.94 18.52
C ASP A 92 -5.91 48.58 19.18
N ALA A 93 -6.63 47.69 18.48
CA ALA A 93 -6.82 46.31 18.92
C ALA A 93 -5.51 45.53 18.84
N ARG A 94 -4.71 45.73 17.77
CA ARG A 94 -3.42 45.08 17.59
C ARG A 94 -2.45 45.45 18.71
N ASN A 95 -2.30 46.74 19.01
CA ASN A 95 -1.41 47.21 20.07
C ASN A 95 -1.80 46.69 21.47
N ALA A 96 -3.07 46.34 21.69
CA ALA A 96 -3.54 45.76 22.95
C ALA A 96 -3.43 44.22 23.00
N GLN A 97 -3.16 43.57 21.87
CA GLN A 97 -3.10 42.10 21.74
C GLN A 97 -1.68 41.59 21.50
N ASP A 98 -0.88 42.29 20.70
CA ASP A 98 0.52 41.99 20.34
C ASP A 98 1.47 42.41 21.48
N VAL A 99 1.36 41.70 22.60
CA VAL A 99 2.02 41.99 23.90
C VAL A 99 2.80 40.77 24.41
N GLY A 100 3.17 39.85 23.54
CA GLY A 100 4.02 38.73 23.91
C GLY A 100 3.33 37.60 24.66
N PHE A 101 4.12 36.57 25.03
CA PHE A 101 3.62 35.36 25.69
C PHE A 101 3.10 35.60 27.11
N ASP A 102 3.51 36.70 27.76
CA ASP A 102 3.02 37.04 29.09
C ASP A 102 1.67 37.79 29.05
N GLY A 103 1.22 38.28 27.89
CA GLY A 103 -0.05 38.97 27.76
C GLY A 103 -0.12 40.32 28.46
N MET A 104 1.03 40.91 28.82
CA MET A 104 1.15 42.16 29.57
C MET A 104 1.90 43.19 28.73
N SER A 105 1.49 44.45 28.81
CA SER A 105 2.34 45.54 28.28
C SER A 105 3.47 45.89 29.24
N ASN A 106 4.54 46.56 28.77
CA ASN A 106 5.64 47.07 29.63
C ASN A 106 5.15 47.82 30.90
N ALA A 107 4.02 48.52 30.81
CA ALA A 107 3.41 49.21 31.95
C ALA A 107 2.79 48.26 32.99
N GLU A 108 2.15 47.19 32.53
CA GLU A 108 1.60 46.12 33.37
C GLU A 108 2.72 45.24 33.95
N GLU A 109 3.74 44.92 33.15
CA GLU A 109 4.95 44.22 33.60
C GLU A 109 5.69 45.00 34.69
N SER A 110 5.81 46.32 34.56
CA SER A 110 6.43 47.17 35.59
C SER A 110 5.74 47.02 36.95
N ALA A 111 4.41 46.84 36.95
CA ALA A 111 3.65 46.58 38.16
C ALA A 111 3.87 45.14 38.68
N GLN A 112 3.93 44.15 37.79
CA GLN A 112 4.15 42.74 38.14
C GLN A 112 5.57 42.49 38.70
N TYR A 113 6.58 43.09 38.08
CA TYR A 113 8.00 42.92 38.40
C TYR A 113 8.56 44.01 39.34
N GLN A 114 7.70 44.74 40.05
CA GLN A 114 8.09 45.83 40.95
C GLN A 114 9.14 45.40 41.99
N GLN A 115 9.06 44.16 42.50
CA GLN A 115 10.07 43.64 43.43
C GLN A 115 11.45 43.51 42.77
N TYR A 116 11.51 42.95 41.56
CA TYR A 116 12.74 42.81 40.78
C TYR A 116 13.37 44.18 40.46
N LEU A 117 12.54 45.15 40.06
CA LEU A 117 13.00 46.51 39.79
C LEU A 117 13.54 47.20 41.06
N ASN A 118 12.90 47.00 42.21
CA ASN A 118 13.38 47.52 43.50
C ASN A 118 14.71 46.87 43.92
N GLU A 119 14.91 45.58 43.67
CA GLU A 119 16.17 44.89 43.94
C GLU A 119 17.31 45.42 43.06
N LEU A 120 17.06 45.63 41.76
CA LEU A 120 18.03 46.27 40.87
C LEU A 120 18.36 47.70 41.30
N LEU A 121 17.35 48.47 41.68
CA LEU A 121 17.52 49.83 42.17
C LEU A 121 18.42 49.88 43.42
N ASN A 122 18.19 48.96 44.37
CA ASN A 122 18.96 48.89 45.61
C ASN A 122 20.40 48.43 45.39
N ASN A 123 20.64 47.50 44.45
CA ASN A 123 21.96 46.92 44.20
C ASN A 123 22.84 47.78 43.27
N PHE A 124 22.25 48.41 42.24
CA PHE A 124 23.00 49.09 41.17
C PHE A 124 22.71 50.59 41.06
N GLY A 125 21.64 51.08 41.68
CA GLY A 125 21.24 52.49 41.66
C GLY A 125 20.44 52.90 40.41
N ALA A 126 19.72 54.01 40.52
CA ALA A 126 18.76 54.49 39.52
C ALA A 126 19.37 54.91 38.18
N THR A 127 20.67 55.17 38.14
CA THR A 127 21.39 55.60 36.92
C THR A 127 22.16 54.47 36.24
N SER A 128 22.08 53.24 36.76
CA SER A 128 22.75 52.10 36.15
C SER A 128 22.05 51.71 34.84
N ALA A 129 22.82 51.34 33.82
CA ALA A 129 22.27 50.88 32.54
C ALA A 129 21.37 49.65 32.73
N ALA A 130 21.75 48.73 33.64
CA ALA A 130 20.93 47.56 33.95
C ALA A 130 19.55 47.92 34.52
N TYR A 131 19.46 48.92 35.40
CA TYR A 131 18.18 49.39 35.92
C TYR A 131 17.37 50.14 34.85
N LEU A 132 18.02 51.02 34.08
CA LEU A 132 17.35 51.77 33.01
C LEU A 132 16.77 50.85 31.92
N ASP A 133 17.54 49.84 31.50
CA ASP A 133 17.10 48.84 30.53
C ASP A 133 15.93 48.01 31.11
N ALA A 134 16.04 47.54 32.35
CA ALA A 134 15.00 46.74 33.00
C ALA A 134 13.71 47.54 33.28
N VAL A 135 13.78 48.85 33.53
CA VAL A 135 12.57 49.69 33.68
C VAL A 135 11.91 49.96 32.32
N SER A 136 12.69 50.00 31.23
CA SER A 136 12.14 50.22 29.89
C SER A 136 11.41 49.00 29.33
N ASP A 137 11.85 47.81 29.70
CA ASP A 137 11.40 46.51 29.20
C ASP A 137 11.64 45.45 30.29
N PRO A 138 10.76 45.37 31.32
CA PRO A 138 10.96 44.47 32.47
C PRO A 138 10.95 42.98 32.10
N GLY A 139 10.12 42.56 31.14
CA GLY A 139 10.04 41.21 30.59
C GLY A 139 11.18 40.87 29.61
N ASN A 140 11.87 41.89 29.08
CA ASN A 140 12.90 41.78 28.05
C ASN A 140 12.40 41.09 26.77
N ASP A 141 11.14 41.32 26.42
CA ASP A 141 10.41 40.66 25.34
C ASP A 141 9.94 41.64 24.24
N ASP A 142 10.39 42.90 24.29
CA ASP A 142 10.17 43.90 23.23
C ASP A 142 10.86 43.50 21.92
N PHE A 143 10.07 43.46 20.84
CA PHE A 143 10.55 43.27 19.48
C PHE A 143 11.25 44.52 18.93
N HIS A 144 12.32 44.30 18.16
CA HIS A 144 12.89 45.36 17.34
C HIS A 144 13.30 44.86 15.95
N HIS A 145 12.77 45.50 14.91
CA HIS A 145 13.08 45.15 13.53
C HIS A 145 14.55 45.44 13.20
N PHE A 146 15.21 44.54 12.46
CA PHE A 146 16.66 44.64 12.17
C PHE A 146 17.04 45.84 11.26
N ARG A 147 16.05 46.43 10.56
CA ARG A 147 16.19 47.61 9.69
C ARG A 147 15.68 48.92 10.33
N GLY A 148 15.58 48.98 11.66
CA GLY A 148 15.21 50.22 12.35
C GLY A 148 16.16 51.38 12.02
N SER A 149 15.62 52.59 11.84
CA SER A 149 16.38 53.79 11.48
C SER A 149 17.36 54.23 12.58
N ASP A 150 17.06 53.88 13.83
CA ASP A 150 17.91 54.06 14.99
C ASP A 150 19.17 53.17 14.92
N TYR A 151 19.02 51.90 14.51
CA TYR A 151 20.13 50.97 14.29
C TYR A 151 21.01 51.40 13.10
N ASP A 152 20.41 52.02 12.09
CA ASP A 152 21.11 52.66 10.96
C ASP A 152 21.91 53.87 11.42
N GLY A 153 21.29 54.78 12.19
CA GLY A 153 21.96 55.95 12.76
C GLY A 153 23.15 55.59 13.67
N GLN A 154 23.07 54.45 14.36
CA GLN A 154 24.14 53.92 15.21
C GLN A 154 25.19 53.07 14.46
N ASN A 155 25.00 52.79 13.16
CA ASN A 155 25.85 51.89 12.37
C ASN A 155 26.09 50.52 13.03
N LEU A 156 25.04 49.92 13.61
CA LEU A 156 25.18 48.64 14.31
C LEU A 156 25.56 47.49 13.36
N ALA A 157 26.47 46.64 13.82
CA ALA A 157 26.85 45.41 13.12
C ALA A 157 25.65 44.45 12.99
N ILE A 158 25.64 43.65 11.91
CA ILE A 158 24.53 42.75 11.56
C ILE A 158 24.07 41.88 12.74
N PHE A 159 24.99 41.24 13.47
CA PHE A 159 24.61 40.38 14.61
C PHE A 159 23.89 41.12 15.73
N ARG A 160 24.27 42.38 16.00
CA ARG A 160 23.61 43.17 17.05
C ARG A 160 22.18 43.54 16.66
N ARG A 161 21.91 43.73 15.37
CA ARG A 161 20.58 44.08 14.85
C ARG A 161 19.54 42.97 15.06
N TYR A 162 19.96 41.70 15.08
CA TYR A 162 19.06 40.57 15.27
C TYR A 162 18.85 40.17 16.74
N ARG A 163 19.47 40.87 17.70
CA ARG A 163 19.41 40.49 19.14
C ARG A 163 17.99 40.47 19.71
N ARG A 164 17.14 41.41 19.30
CA ARG A 164 15.72 41.56 19.73
C ARG A 164 14.71 41.20 18.63
N PHE A 165 15.15 40.54 17.57
CA PHE A 165 14.29 40.29 16.41
C PHE A 165 13.31 39.12 16.60
N ASN A 166 13.61 38.19 17.52
CA ASN A 166 12.74 37.03 17.81
C ASN A 166 11.86 37.25 19.04
N ASN A 167 11.90 38.46 19.61
CA ASN A 167 11.11 38.85 20.76
C ASN A 167 9.63 39.03 20.35
N PRO A 168 8.66 38.63 21.19
CA PRO A 168 7.26 38.51 20.79
C PRO A 168 6.47 39.83 20.86
N GLN A 169 6.65 40.66 21.88
CA GLN A 169 5.86 41.89 22.04
C GLN A 169 6.13 42.89 20.91
N GLY A 170 5.09 43.24 20.15
CA GLY A 170 5.17 44.20 19.06
C GLY A 170 5.79 43.65 17.78
N ASN A 171 5.81 42.32 17.60
CA ASN A 171 6.39 41.66 16.44
C ASN A 171 5.44 41.62 15.22
N SER A 172 4.17 41.98 15.41
CA SER A 172 3.08 41.92 14.44
C SER A 172 2.36 43.27 14.22
N PRO A 173 3.07 44.41 14.09
CA PRO A 173 2.45 45.72 13.91
C PRO A 173 1.69 45.82 12.59
N VAL A 174 0.57 46.54 12.59
CA VAL A 174 -0.17 46.82 11.35
C VAL A 174 0.71 47.65 10.41
N THR A 175 0.86 47.19 9.17
CA THR A 175 1.72 47.86 8.18
C THR A 175 1.14 49.22 7.79
N ASP A 176 1.94 50.28 7.93
CA ASP A 176 1.58 51.61 7.41
C ASP A 176 1.73 51.60 5.88
N ASN A 177 0.69 52.04 5.15
CA ASN A 177 0.72 52.15 3.70
C ASN A 177 1.78 53.13 3.18
N ASN A 178 2.31 54.01 4.05
CA ASN A 178 3.38 54.96 3.71
C ASN A 178 4.80 54.45 3.98
N SER A 179 4.99 53.26 4.60
CA SER A 179 6.32 52.72 4.83
C SER A 179 6.86 51.98 3.60
N GLN A 180 8.13 52.18 3.25
CA GLN A 180 8.76 51.50 2.11
C GLN A 180 8.99 49.99 2.35
N PHE A 181 8.94 49.55 3.60
CA PHE A 181 9.14 48.16 4.02
C PHE A 181 8.17 47.83 5.16
N SER A 182 7.74 46.57 5.24
CA SER A 182 7.04 46.08 6.44
C SER A 182 8.04 45.95 7.58
N ASN A 183 7.67 46.48 8.74
CA ASN A 183 8.43 46.31 9.99
C ASN A 183 7.93 45.12 10.81
N ALA A 184 6.88 44.42 10.37
CA ALA A 184 6.35 43.24 11.04
C ALA A 184 7.16 41.98 10.72
N PHE A 185 7.44 41.19 11.75
CA PHE A 185 8.05 39.87 11.60
C PHE A 185 7.02 38.82 11.18
N THR A 186 5.83 38.85 11.78
CA THR A 186 4.72 37.93 11.53
C THR A 186 3.39 38.67 11.53
N ASN A 187 2.33 38.00 11.05
CA ASN A 187 0.93 38.46 11.19
C ASN A 187 0.09 37.44 11.97
N VAL A 188 0.73 36.35 12.42
CA VAL A 188 0.12 35.27 13.19
C VAL A 188 0.38 35.59 14.67
N PRO A 189 -0.66 35.60 15.52
CA PRO A 189 -0.48 35.83 16.96
C PRO A 189 0.39 34.76 17.58
N ASP A 190 1.22 35.17 18.53
CA ASP A 190 1.97 34.26 19.37
C ASP A 190 1.00 33.49 20.29
N ALA A 191 1.20 32.18 20.36
CA ALA A 191 0.35 31.27 21.11
C ALA A 191 1.16 30.04 21.56
N GLU A 192 0.80 29.50 22.72
CA GLU A 192 1.37 28.25 23.27
C GLU A 192 0.71 27.03 22.63
N ASP A 193 0.75 26.99 21.30
CA ASP A 193 0.22 25.93 20.44
C ASP A 193 1.05 25.91 19.14
N ILE A 194 2.21 25.26 19.22
CA ILE A 194 3.24 25.31 18.19
C ILE A 194 2.85 24.40 17.01
N ASN A 195 2.23 23.25 17.27
CA ASN A 195 1.77 22.33 16.23
C ASN A 195 0.37 22.68 15.65
N ARG A 196 -0.33 23.66 16.25
CA ARG A 196 -1.65 24.15 15.82
C ARG A 196 -2.75 23.10 15.92
N ASP A 197 -2.69 22.25 16.95
CA ASP A 197 -3.72 21.23 17.20
C ASP A 197 -4.88 21.73 18.09
N ASN A 198 -4.87 23.03 18.43
CA ASN A 198 -5.81 23.73 19.31
C ASN A 198 -5.77 23.31 20.77
N THR A 199 -4.83 22.45 21.18
CA THR A 199 -4.63 22.06 22.58
C THR A 199 -3.34 22.66 23.13
N LEU A 200 -3.09 22.45 24.43
CA LEU A 200 -1.81 22.73 25.07
C LEU A 200 -1.24 21.39 25.52
N ASN A 201 -0.01 21.10 25.12
CA ASN A 201 0.68 19.87 25.49
C ASN A 201 1.70 20.16 26.59
N GLU A 202 1.47 19.59 27.78
CA GLU A 202 2.36 19.78 28.93
C GLU A 202 3.38 18.64 29.11
N ASN A 203 3.26 17.57 28.31
CA ASN A 203 4.08 16.38 28.49
C ASN A 203 5.51 16.55 27.95
N GLU A 204 6.49 16.26 28.80
CA GLU A 204 7.91 16.19 28.43
C GLU A 204 8.35 14.71 28.32
N GLN A 205 8.30 14.17 27.10
CA GLN A 205 8.70 12.79 26.78
C GLN A 205 9.58 12.77 25.52
N TYR A 206 10.90 12.75 25.68
CA TYR A 206 11.82 12.91 24.56
C TYR A 206 13.15 12.18 24.76
N PHE A 207 13.82 11.96 23.64
CA PHE A 207 15.22 11.57 23.54
C PHE A 207 16.09 12.82 23.48
N GLN A 208 17.15 12.85 24.27
CA GLN A 208 18.09 13.98 24.32
C GLN A 208 19.44 13.58 23.74
N TYR A 209 19.96 14.41 22.84
CA TYR A 209 21.28 14.29 22.22
C TYR A 209 22.15 15.44 22.70
N ARG A 210 23.28 15.13 23.33
CA ARG A 210 24.28 16.10 23.77
C ARG A 210 25.47 16.09 22.83
N ILE A 211 25.72 17.23 22.19
CA ILE A 211 26.82 17.44 21.24
C ILE A 211 27.77 18.45 21.87
N ASP A 212 28.95 18.00 22.29
CA ASP A 212 29.95 18.92 22.85
C ASP A 212 30.71 19.62 21.72
N LEU A 213 30.77 20.95 21.78
CA LEU A 213 31.48 21.80 20.83
C LEU A 213 32.71 22.37 21.51
N LYS A 214 33.88 22.07 20.95
CA LYS A 214 35.19 22.53 21.45
C LYS A 214 36.04 23.07 20.31
N PRO A 215 37.07 23.89 20.58
CA PRO A 215 38.06 24.22 19.55
C PRO A 215 38.78 22.97 19.04
N ASN A 216 39.20 22.97 17.77
CA ASN A 216 40.00 21.92 17.13
C ASN A 216 39.35 20.51 17.10
N MET A 217 38.09 20.41 16.70
CA MET A 217 37.43 19.10 16.53
C MET A 217 38.00 18.32 15.32
N ASN A 218 38.20 17.01 15.49
CA ASN A 218 38.70 16.10 14.46
C ASN A 218 37.60 15.24 13.84
N VAL A 219 37.81 14.77 12.60
CA VAL A 219 36.93 13.82 11.93
C VAL A 219 37.06 12.44 12.61
N GLY A 220 35.96 11.73 12.80
CA GLY A 220 35.91 10.46 13.53
C GLY A 220 35.70 10.59 15.04
N GLU A 221 35.74 11.81 15.59
CA GLU A 221 35.36 12.06 16.97
C GLU A 221 33.84 12.25 17.10
N LYS A 222 33.19 11.36 17.87
CA LYS A 222 31.74 11.36 18.16
C LYS A 222 30.86 11.28 16.90
N TYR A 223 30.34 12.41 16.43
CA TYR A 223 29.34 12.51 15.36
C TYR A 223 29.88 13.24 14.12
N ILE A 224 31.17 13.58 14.08
CA ILE A 224 31.78 14.33 12.99
C ILE A 224 32.27 13.36 11.91
N VAL A 225 31.60 13.38 10.76
CA VAL A 225 31.91 12.47 9.63
C VAL A 225 32.80 13.12 8.58
N ASN A 226 32.84 14.45 8.51
CA ASN A 226 33.65 15.18 7.54
C ASN A 226 34.02 16.58 8.04
N LYS A 227 35.11 17.13 7.49
CA LYS A 227 35.58 18.50 7.71
C LYS A 227 36.02 19.09 6.37
N GLN A 228 35.39 20.19 5.96
CA GLN A 228 35.72 20.93 4.75
C GLN A 228 36.38 22.26 5.11
N ILE A 229 37.60 22.50 4.63
CA ILE A 229 38.30 23.79 4.80
C ILE A 229 38.20 24.57 3.50
N SER A 230 37.59 25.75 3.55
CA SER A 230 37.35 26.61 2.38
C SER A 230 38.03 27.96 2.53
N SER A 231 38.73 28.42 1.49
CA SER A 231 39.29 29.78 1.45
C SER A 231 38.24 30.73 0.89
N VAL A 232 37.78 31.69 1.71
CA VAL A 232 36.70 32.63 1.36
C VAL A 232 37.25 34.04 1.29
N LYS A 233 36.89 34.78 0.23
CA LYS A 233 37.18 36.21 0.09
C LYS A 233 36.02 37.03 0.64
N PHE A 234 36.27 37.81 1.69
CA PHE A 234 35.27 38.68 2.31
C PHE A 234 35.07 39.99 1.53
N PRO A 235 33.94 40.71 1.74
CA PRO A 235 33.67 42.01 1.12
C PRO A 235 34.73 43.09 1.40
N ASN A 236 35.47 42.96 2.51
CA ASN A 236 36.61 43.82 2.85
C ASN A 236 37.92 43.42 2.12
N ASN A 237 37.85 42.54 1.12
CA ASN A 237 38.97 41.99 0.35
C ASN A 237 39.99 41.14 1.13
N THR A 238 39.70 40.73 2.37
CA THR A 238 40.56 39.77 3.08
C THR A 238 40.16 38.33 2.76
N ASN A 239 41.15 37.44 2.66
CA ASN A 239 40.92 36.01 2.52
C ASN A 239 41.05 35.35 3.91
N ARG A 240 40.11 34.48 4.26
CA ARG A 240 40.16 33.69 5.49
C ARG A 240 39.81 32.24 5.19
N GLN A 241 40.43 31.32 5.92
CA GLN A 241 40.02 29.92 5.91
C GLN A 241 38.84 29.74 6.85
N GLU A 242 37.73 29.22 6.31
CA GLU A 242 36.57 28.80 7.07
C GLU A 242 36.53 27.28 7.13
N THR A 243 36.29 26.76 8.33
CA THR A 243 36.09 25.33 8.54
C THR A 243 34.61 25.03 8.67
N TRP A 244 34.14 24.02 7.94
CA TRP A 244 32.79 23.47 8.05
C TRP A 244 32.85 22.01 8.50
N TYR A 245 32.11 21.70 9.55
CA TYR A 245 32.00 20.37 10.13
C TYR A 245 30.67 19.74 9.73
N GLN A 246 30.72 18.52 9.19
CA GLN A 246 29.53 17.71 8.94
C GLN A 246 29.27 16.82 10.15
N PHE A 247 28.16 17.08 10.83
CA PHE A 247 27.67 16.26 11.93
C PHE A 247 26.58 15.33 11.43
N LYS A 248 26.66 14.07 11.85
CA LYS A 248 25.65 13.05 11.60
C LYS A 248 25.36 12.29 12.89
N VAL A 249 24.26 12.63 13.53
CA VAL A 249 23.88 12.12 14.86
C VAL A 249 22.85 11.01 14.69
N PRO A 250 23.17 9.74 15.01
CA PRO A 250 22.21 8.65 14.92
C PRO A 250 21.08 8.83 15.94
N ILE A 251 19.82 8.78 15.50
CA ILE A 251 18.68 9.02 16.41
C ILE A 251 18.57 7.96 17.50
N ARG A 252 19.10 6.75 17.30
CA ARG A 252 19.08 5.68 18.30
C ARG A 252 20.17 5.82 19.36
N GLU A 253 21.18 6.67 19.13
CA GLU A 253 22.28 6.91 20.07
C GLU A 253 22.04 8.17 20.90
N PHE A 254 20.91 8.19 21.62
CA PHE A 254 20.58 9.28 22.53
C PHE A 254 21.40 9.21 23.81
N THR A 255 21.71 10.38 24.38
CA THR A 255 22.42 10.51 25.66
C THR A 255 21.50 10.18 26.83
N ASN A 256 20.27 10.69 26.81
CA ASN A 256 19.28 10.50 27.87
C ASN A 256 17.89 10.26 27.29
N ARG A 257 17.04 9.60 28.08
CA ARG A 257 15.62 9.34 27.78
C ARG A 257 14.77 9.88 28.92
N ILE A 258 13.89 10.84 28.62
CA ILE A 258 13.06 11.55 29.60
C ILE A 258 11.59 11.20 29.37
N GLY A 259 10.81 11.09 30.44
CA GLY A 259 9.34 10.95 30.36
C GLY A 259 8.81 9.60 29.87
N GLY A 260 9.62 8.55 29.86
CA GLY A 260 9.15 7.19 29.57
C GLY A 260 8.84 6.88 28.10
N ILE A 261 9.32 7.69 27.15
CA ILE A 261 9.23 7.41 25.72
C ILE A 261 9.95 6.08 25.38
N ASN A 262 9.33 5.22 24.55
CA ASN A 262 9.84 3.87 24.26
C ASN A 262 10.37 3.71 22.83
N ASP A 263 9.73 4.35 21.86
CA ASP A 263 10.05 4.20 20.44
C ASP A 263 9.99 5.55 19.71
N PHE A 264 10.31 5.52 18.41
CA PHE A 264 10.35 6.70 17.55
C PHE A 264 9.07 6.85 16.69
N LYS A 265 7.94 6.25 17.10
CA LYS A 265 6.70 6.30 16.31
C LYS A 265 5.92 7.60 16.48
N SER A 266 6.20 8.36 17.53
CA SER A 266 5.49 9.61 17.86
C SER A 266 6.46 10.73 18.28
N ILE A 267 7.31 11.15 17.36
CA ILE A 267 8.19 12.31 17.52
C ILE A 267 7.47 13.56 17.00
N ARG A 268 6.92 14.39 17.90
CA ARG A 268 6.12 15.57 17.54
C ARG A 268 6.92 16.85 17.43
N PHE A 269 7.99 16.99 18.21
CA PHE A 269 8.76 18.22 18.33
C PHE A 269 10.27 17.97 18.33
N MET A 270 10.98 18.97 17.84
CA MET A 270 12.43 19.13 18.00
C MET A 270 12.70 20.42 18.80
N ARG A 271 13.42 20.31 19.93
CA ARG A 271 13.91 21.47 20.71
C ARG A 271 15.42 21.48 20.69
N MET A 272 16.01 22.61 20.33
CA MET A 272 17.45 22.81 20.33
C MET A 272 17.83 23.92 21.31
N PHE A 273 18.90 23.74 22.07
CA PHE A 273 19.37 24.74 23.03
C PHE A 273 20.87 24.59 23.31
N LEU A 274 21.46 25.64 23.86
CA LEU A 274 22.89 25.74 24.19
C LEU A 274 23.06 25.81 25.70
N ASN A 275 24.10 25.17 26.22
CA ASN A 275 24.44 25.23 27.63
C ASN A 275 25.96 25.15 27.84
N GLY A 276 26.46 25.74 28.93
CA GLY A 276 27.86 25.61 29.36
C GLY A 276 28.88 26.49 28.63
N PHE A 277 28.45 27.47 27.82
CA PHE A 277 29.34 28.47 27.22
C PHE A 277 29.59 29.63 28.20
N GLN A 278 30.83 30.14 28.27
CA GLN A 278 31.20 31.24 29.17
C GLN A 278 30.92 32.63 28.59
N ASP A 279 30.92 32.76 27.26
CA ASP A 279 30.62 33.99 26.53
C ASP A 279 29.69 33.65 25.35
N SER A 280 29.21 34.69 24.66
CA SER A 280 28.44 34.63 23.42
C SER A 280 29.05 33.70 22.38
N ILE A 281 28.21 32.79 21.88
CA ILE A 281 28.55 31.83 20.82
C ILE A 281 27.54 31.94 19.68
N ILE A 282 28.00 31.75 18.44
CA ILE A 282 27.14 31.80 17.25
C ILE A 282 27.34 30.51 16.48
N LEU A 283 26.29 29.68 16.44
CA LEU A 283 26.27 28.48 15.60
C LEU A 283 25.60 28.80 14.27
N ARG A 284 26.30 28.53 13.17
CA ARG A 284 25.76 28.73 11.81
C ARG A 284 25.61 27.38 11.13
N PHE A 285 24.36 27.00 10.91
CA PHE A 285 24.01 25.78 10.20
C PHE A 285 23.81 26.11 8.72
N ALA A 286 24.65 25.58 7.83
CA ALA A 286 24.42 25.70 6.38
C ALA A 286 23.23 24.85 5.94
N ARG A 287 23.07 23.69 6.58
CA ARG A 287 21.97 22.74 6.41
C ARG A 287 21.73 22.05 7.74
N LEU A 288 20.47 21.81 8.07
CA LEU A 288 20.04 21.01 9.22
C LEU A 288 18.81 20.21 8.78
N GLU A 289 18.91 18.89 8.84
CA GLU A 289 17.87 18.01 8.32
C GLU A 289 17.78 16.68 9.08
N LEU A 290 16.66 16.00 8.86
CA LEU A 290 16.45 14.63 9.30
C LEU A 290 16.75 13.70 8.11
N GLY A 291 17.89 13.00 8.20
CA GLY A 291 18.34 12.07 7.19
C GLY A 291 17.57 10.76 7.27
N ARG A 292 16.94 10.37 6.15
CA ARG A 292 16.31 9.06 5.97
C ARG A 292 17.18 8.16 5.10
N ASN A 293 17.15 6.86 5.37
CA ASN A 293 17.83 5.88 4.53
C ASN A 293 16.84 5.04 3.73
N GLN A 294 17.21 4.62 2.52
CA GLN A 294 16.43 3.65 1.74
C GLN A 294 16.70 2.21 2.18
N TRP A 295 17.91 1.97 2.70
CA TRP A 295 18.29 0.72 3.31
C TRP A 295 18.03 0.79 4.81
N ARG A 296 17.51 -0.31 5.38
CA ARG A 296 17.20 -0.44 6.80
C ARG A 296 18.23 -1.31 7.47
N ARG A 297 18.74 -0.90 8.63
CA ARG A 297 19.62 -1.73 9.45
C ARG A 297 18.91 -3.02 9.87
N TYR A 298 19.55 -4.17 9.68
CA TYR A 298 19.07 -5.42 10.25
C TYR A 298 19.57 -5.56 11.69
N THR A 299 18.66 -5.54 12.65
CA THR A 299 18.99 -5.51 14.08
C THR A 299 19.11 -6.90 14.70
N PHE A 300 18.59 -7.94 14.04
CA PHE A 300 18.64 -9.31 14.55
C PHE A 300 19.96 -10.00 14.18
N SER A 301 20.25 -11.10 14.87
CA SER A 301 21.45 -11.90 14.59
C SER A 301 21.36 -12.55 13.21
N LEU A 302 22.49 -12.54 12.49
CA LEU A 302 22.65 -13.16 11.16
C LEU A 302 23.50 -14.44 11.20
N LYS A 303 23.80 -14.93 12.40
CA LYS A 303 24.61 -16.11 12.67
C LYS A 303 23.98 -17.39 12.11
N ASN A 304 24.83 -18.38 11.83
CA ASN A 304 24.33 -19.68 11.41
C ASN A 304 23.73 -20.46 12.60
N PRO A 305 22.74 -21.32 12.36
CA PRO A 305 22.21 -22.20 13.40
C PRO A 305 23.32 -23.03 14.05
N GLY A 306 23.47 -22.94 15.37
CA GLY A 306 24.50 -23.64 16.15
C GLY A 306 25.70 -22.78 16.61
N GLU A 307 25.81 -21.55 16.12
CA GLU A 307 26.85 -20.59 16.53
C GLU A 307 26.39 -19.80 17.78
N ILE A 308 27.02 -20.06 18.93
CA ILE A 308 26.78 -19.31 20.17
C ILE A 308 27.94 -18.33 20.37
N ILE A 309 27.63 -17.03 20.38
CA ILE A 309 28.53 -16.00 20.91
C ILE A 309 27.79 -15.38 22.10
N PRO A 310 28.45 -15.10 23.24
CA PRO A 310 27.83 -14.42 24.37
C PRO A 310 27.12 -13.11 23.94
N ASP A 311 25.91 -12.88 24.45
CA ASP A 311 25.03 -11.74 24.10
C ASP A 311 25.69 -10.36 24.36
N ASP A 312 26.67 -10.32 25.26
CA ASP A 312 27.46 -9.13 25.57
C ASP A 312 28.36 -8.68 24.41
N GLU A 313 28.76 -9.58 23.50
CA GLU A 313 29.57 -9.21 22.34
C GLU A 313 28.74 -8.60 21.20
N GLU A 314 27.46 -8.94 21.05
CA GLU A 314 26.60 -8.35 20.00
C GLU A 314 26.30 -6.87 20.22
N LYS A 315 26.32 -6.41 21.48
CA LYS A 315 26.17 -4.99 21.84
C LYS A 315 27.46 -4.17 21.68
N SER A 316 28.61 -4.83 21.57
CA SER A 316 29.93 -4.17 21.46
C SER A 316 30.32 -3.80 20.02
N THR A 317 29.71 -4.42 19.02
CA THR A 317 29.95 -4.12 17.60
C THR A 317 29.29 -2.80 17.20
N LEU A 318 30.10 -1.80 16.85
CA LEU A 318 29.62 -0.57 16.22
C LEU A 318 29.15 -0.90 14.81
N PHE A 319 27.93 -0.50 14.44
CA PHE A 319 27.38 -0.72 13.10
C PHE A 319 26.66 0.54 12.65
N ASN A 320 27.29 1.33 11.79
CA ASN A 320 26.71 2.55 11.23
C ASN A 320 26.36 2.35 9.76
N LEU A 321 25.26 2.98 9.34
CA LEU A 321 24.75 2.91 7.97
C LEU A 321 24.68 4.32 7.40
N TYR A 322 25.63 4.68 6.55
CA TYR A 322 25.75 6.03 5.98
C TYR A 322 25.51 6.04 4.48
N SER A 323 25.43 7.25 3.94
CA SER A 323 25.49 7.51 2.50
C SER A 323 26.76 8.31 2.25
N VAL A 324 27.59 7.84 1.31
CA VAL A 324 28.73 8.62 0.80
C VAL A 324 28.38 9.12 -0.59
N SER A 325 28.67 10.38 -0.88
CA SER A 325 28.29 11.02 -2.15
C SER A 325 29.42 11.78 -2.79
N LEU A 326 29.33 11.95 -4.11
CA LEU A 326 30.31 12.72 -4.87
C LEU A 326 30.35 14.19 -4.44
N GLU A 327 29.19 14.81 -4.19
CA GLU A 327 29.13 16.23 -3.88
C GLU A 327 29.61 16.56 -2.46
N GLU A 328 29.39 15.66 -1.50
CA GLU A 328 29.71 15.93 -0.09
C GLU A 328 31.02 15.26 0.37
N ASN A 329 31.42 14.14 -0.25
CA ASN A 329 32.52 13.29 0.23
C ASN A 329 33.69 13.13 -0.76
N SER A 330 33.75 13.91 -1.84
CA SER A 330 34.91 13.91 -2.75
C SER A 330 36.22 14.36 -2.10
N GLY A 331 36.12 15.15 -1.02
CA GLY A 331 37.26 15.64 -0.24
C GLY A 331 37.61 14.80 1.00
N ARG A 332 36.92 13.66 1.20
CA ARG A 332 37.06 12.81 2.39
C ARG A 332 38.47 12.18 2.50
N SER A 333 38.88 11.92 3.75
CA SER A 333 40.08 11.15 4.14
C SER A 333 39.67 9.90 4.95
N PRO A 334 40.36 8.75 4.87
CA PRO A 334 41.59 8.48 4.10
C PRO A 334 41.39 8.21 2.60
N ILE A 335 40.18 7.81 2.19
CA ILE A 335 39.81 7.60 0.78
C ILE A 335 38.72 8.62 0.37
N PRO A 336 38.94 9.41 -0.69
CA PRO A 336 37.91 10.26 -1.23
C PRO A 336 36.88 9.43 -2.01
N TYR A 337 35.64 9.88 -1.98
CA TYR A 337 34.61 9.23 -2.79
C TYR A 337 34.77 9.62 -4.27
N VAL A 338 34.93 8.61 -5.13
CA VAL A 338 34.99 8.76 -6.59
C VAL A 338 33.94 7.88 -7.25
N MET A 339 33.35 8.35 -8.36
CA MET A 339 32.36 7.57 -9.10
C MET A 339 32.96 6.25 -9.60
N PRO A 340 32.20 5.13 -9.55
CA PRO A 340 32.65 3.87 -10.11
C PRO A 340 32.97 3.97 -11.61
N PRO A 341 33.98 3.22 -12.10
CA PRO A 341 34.31 3.19 -13.51
C PRO A 341 33.10 2.87 -14.41
N GLY A 342 32.90 3.67 -15.45
CA GLY A 342 31.81 3.48 -16.43
C GLY A 342 30.44 4.02 -16.01
N ILE A 343 30.31 4.58 -14.81
CA ILE A 343 29.10 5.28 -14.37
C ILE A 343 29.21 6.77 -14.71
N VAL A 344 28.12 7.33 -15.23
CA VAL A 344 28.01 8.75 -15.57
C VAL A 344 26.87 9.37 -14.78
N ARG A 345 27.05 10.62 -14.35
CA ARG A 345 26.01 11.35 -13.64
C ARG A 345 24.80 11.56 -14.54
N GLN A 346 23.62 11.28 -14.01
CA GLN A 346 22.37 11.57 -14.69
C GLN A 346 22.23 13.09 -14.88
N GLN A 347 21.87 13.50 -16.09
CA GLN A 347 21.59 14.90 -16.39
C GLN A 347 20.07 15.12 -16.38
N GLN A 348 19.62 16.12 -15.64
CA GLN A 348 18.25 16.59 -15.66
C GLN A 348 18.19 17.94 -16.36
N GLN A 349 17.33 18.03 -17.37
CA GLN A 349 16.98 19.32 -17.97
C GLN A 349 16.01 20.04 -17.04
N VAL A 350 16.44 21.20 -16.54
CA VAL A 350 15.56 22.13 -15.83
C VAL A 350 14.95 23.12 -16.81
N SER A 351 13.81 23.72 -16.43
CA SER A 351 12.95 24.56 -17.29
C SER A 351 13.66 25.71 -18.03
N ASN A 352 14.86 26.10 -17.58
CA ASN A 352 15.67 27.17 -18.16
C ASN A 352 16.68 26.68 -19.23
N GLY A 353 16.57 25.43 -19.69
CA GLY A 353 17.50 24.84 -20.69
C GLY A 353 18.90 24.53 -20.14
N GLN A 354 19.11 24.66 -18.84
CA GLN A 354 20.36 24.26 -18.18
C GLN A 354 20.31 22.76 -17.86
N ASN A 355 21.43 22.08 -18.08
CA ASN A 355 21.61 20.69 -17.66
C ASN A 355 22.22 20.69 -16.25
N VAL A 356 21.48 20.20 -15.27
CA VAL A 356 21.99 19.97 -13.92
C VAL A 356 22.37 18.50 -13.79
N GLN A 357 23.52 18.22 -13.20
CA GLN A 357 23.94 16.85 -12.92
C GLN A 357 23.40 16.43 -11.56
N ASN A 358 22.74 15.29 -11.50
CA ASN A 358 22.25 14.74 -10.24
C ASN A 358 23.41 14.22 -9.39
N ASN A 359 23.26 14.26 -8.07
CA ASN A 359 24.23 13.69 -7.15
C ASN A 359 24.30 12.17 -7.35
N GLU A 360 25.49 11.62 -7.14
CA GLU A 360 25.75 10.18 -7.18
C GLU A 360 26.14 9.77 -5.75
N GLN A 361 25.60 8.63 -5.28
CA GLN A 361 25.72 8.19 -3.89
C GLN A 361 25.88 6.67 -3.78
N SER A 362 26.65 6.23 -2.79
CA SER A 362 26.76 4.82 -2.36
C SER A 362 26.27 4.63 -0.93
N LEU A 363 25.81 3.41 -0.64
CA LEU A 363 25.60 2.97 0.74
C LEU A 363 26.96 2.71 1.39
N SER A 364 27.20 3.25 2.58
CA SER A 364 28.39 2.94 3.38
C SER A 364 27.98 2.17 4.64
N ILE A 365 28.56 0.98 4.81
CA ILE A 365 28.45 0.17 6.02
C ILE A 365 29.77 0.30 6.77
N GLN A 366 29.74 0.99 7.91
CA GLN A 366 30.87 1.09 8.82
C GLN A 366 30.66 0.13 9.98
N VAL A 367 31.59 -0.80 10.16
CA VAL A 367 31.57 -1.80 11.22
C VAL A 367 32.86 -1.74 12.02
N CYS A 368 32.77 -1.83 13.34
CA CYS A 368 33.95 -2.01 14.18
C CYS A 368 33.66 -2.93 15.36
N ASN A 369 34.67 -3.66 15.82
CA ASN A 369 34.55 -4.79 16.74
C ASN A 369 33.61 -5.88 16.20
N LEU A 370 33.69 -6.20 14.91
CA LEU A 370 32.94 -7.30 14.33
C LEU A 370 33.59 -8.64 14.75
N SER A 371 32.94 -9.38 15.66
CA SER A 371 33.42 -10.68 16.15
C SER A 371 33.53 -11.73 15.05
N ASP A 372 34.38 -12.72 15.29
CA ASP A 372 34.57 -13.90 14.44
C ASP A 372 33.25 -14.64 14.18
N GLY A 373 32.96 -14.97 12.92
CA GLY A 373 31.70 -15.59 12.48
C GLY A 373 30.46 -14.68 12.49
N ASN A 374 30.59 -13.40 12.87
CA ASN A 374 29.44 -12.48 12.93
C ASN A 374 29.25 -11.66 11.65
N ALA A 375 28.00 -11.33 11.35
CA ALA A 375 27.63 -10.51 10.19
C ALA A 375 26.71 -9.35 10.59
N LYS A 376 26.88 -8.21 9.91
CA LYS A 376 25.96 -7.07 9.97
C LYS A 376 25.56 -6.67 8.57
N GLY A 377 24.30 -6.29 8.39
CA GLY A 377 23.78 -5.97 7.08
C GLY A 377 22.63 -4.98 7.14
N ALA A 378 22.35 -4.40 5.99
CA ALA A 378 21.21 -3.55 5.75
C ALA A 378 20.34 -4.16 4.65
N PHE A 379 19.04 -3.97 4.74
CA PHE A 379 18.10 -4.56 3.82
C PHE A 379 17.15 -3.55 3.18
N LYS A 380 16.65 -3.92 2.01
CA LYS A 380 15.67 -3.16 1.25
C LYS A 380 14.59 -4.10 0.73
N SER A 381 13.35 -3.64 0.77
CA SER A 381 12.27 -4.35 0.09
C SER A 381 12.39 -4.12 -1.42
N LEU A 382 12.40 -5.22 -2.19
CA LEU A 382 12.46 -5.17 -3.65
C LEU A 382 11.09 -5.44 -4.25
N GLY A 383 10.44 -6.54 -3.86
CA GLY A 383 9.13 -6.94 -4.40
C GLY A 383 9.15 -7.15 -5.92
N MET A 384 10.20 -7.77 -6.44
CA MET A 384 10.42 -7.88 -7.88
C MET A 384 10.77 -9.31 -8.32
N ASP A 385 10.37 -9.62 -9.55
CA ASP A 385 10.71 -10.86 -10.23
C ASP A 385 12.02 -10.68 -11.02
N LEU A 386 13.03 -11.47 -10.67
CA LEU A 386 14.38 -11.37 -11.24
C LEU A 386 14.63 -12.34 -12.40
N ARG A 387 13.68 -13.22 -12.73
CA ARG A 387 13.89 -14.34 -13.67
C ARG A 387 14.19 -13.91 -15.11
N GLN A 388 13.76 -12.71 -15.50
CA GLN A 388 14.03 -12.17 -16.83
C GLN A 388 15.44 -11.58 -16.97
N PHE A 389 16.23 -11.56 -15.90
CA PHE A 389 17.58 -11.00 -15.91
C PHE A 389 18.59 -12.11 -15.61
N LYS A 390 19.63 -12.21 -16.43
CA LYS A 390 20.64 -13.27 -16.31
C LYS A 390 21.65 -12.97 -15.20
N LYS A 391 21.88 -11.69 -14.89
CA LYS A 391 22.93 -11.26 -13.96
C LYS A 391 22.49 -10.12 -13.04
N ILE A 392 22.94 -10.16 -11.79
CA ILE A 392 23.02 -8.98 -10.91
C ILE A 392 24.46 -8.47 -10.92
N LYS A 393 24.60 -7.15 -10.96
CA LYS A 393 25.87 -6.47 -10.76
C LYS A 393 25.78 -5.40 -9.67
N MET A 394 26.88 -5.21 -8.95
CA MET A 394 27.02 -4.16 -7.94
C MET A 394 28.51 -3.88 -7.69
N PHE A 395 28.88 -2.61 -7.56
CA PHE A 395 30.24 -2.23 -7.17
C PHE A 395 30.38 -2.27 -5.65
N ILE A 396 31.51 -2.80 -5.19
CA ILE A 396 31.83 -2.88 -3.77
C ILE A 396 33.23 -2.33 -3.52
N HIS A 397 33.34 -1.42 -2.57
CA HIS A 397 34.60 -0.87 -2.08
C HIS A 397 34.79 -1.28 -0.63
N ALA A 398 36.02 -1.50 -0.20
CA ALA A 398 36.34 -1.79 1.20
C ALA A 398 37.61 -1.03 1.62
N GLU A 399 37.53 -0.37 2.76
CA GLU A 399 38.64 0.33 3.40
C GLU A 399 38.76 -0.04 4.88
N ALA A 400 39.98 0.02 5.40
CA ALA A 400 40.21 -0.09 6.85
C ALA A 400 39.89 1.25 7.54
N ILE A 401 39.53 1.20 8.83
CA ILE A 401 39.34 2.42 9.61
C ILE A 401 40.71 2.91 10.11
N GLU A 402 41.00 4.20 9.95
CA GLU A 402 42.28 4.79 10.38
C GLU A 402 42.53 4.54 11.88
N GLY A 403 43.76 4.14 12.24
CA GLY A 403 44.12 3.79 13.62
C GLY A 403 43.68 2.40 14.09
N THR A 404 42.96 1.64 13.25
CA THR A 404 42.68 0.22 13.46
C THR A 404 43.62 -0.62 12.59
N GLY A 405 44.09 -1.78 13.07
CA GLY A 405 45.20 -2.53 12.44
C GLY A 405 45.02 -2.87 10.95
N THR A 406 46.08 -3.37 10.31
CA THR A 406 46.05 -3.70 8.88
C THR A 406 45.14 -4.90 8.58
N LEU A 407 44.15 -4.72 7.72
CA LEU A 407 43.29 -5.79 7.21
C LEU A 407 43.92 -6.43 5.96
N LYS A 408 43.85 -7.76 5.87
CA LYS A 408 44.32 -8.52 4.69
C LYS A 408 43.16 -8.87 3.77
N GLN A 409 43.49 -9.20 2.52
CA GLN A 409 42.50 -9.69 1.56
C GLN A 409 41.83 -10.96 2.11
N GLY A 410 40.50 -10.99 2.08
CA GLY A 410 39.69 -12.12 2.56
C GLY A 410 39.34 -12.09 4.05
N ASP A 411 39.91 -11.17 4.85
CA ASP A 411 39.56 -10.99 6.27
C ASP A 411 38.08 -10.66 6.46
N LEU A 412 37.45 -9.99 5.49
CA LEU A 412 36.02 -9.72 5.48
C LEU A 412 35.42 -10.16 4.15
N ARG A 413 34.16 -10.56 4.19
CA ARG A 413 33.36 -10.88 3.01
C ARG A 413 32.18 -9.92 2.91
N ALA A 414 32.00 -9.31 1.75
CA ALA A 414 30.72 -8.67 1.44
C ALA A 414 29.73 -9.74 1.01
N PHE A 415 28.47 -9.60 1.38
CA PHE A 415 27.43 -10.52 0.94
C PHE A 415 26.19 -9.81 0.43
N ILE A 416 25.47 -10.46 -0.49
CA ILE A 416 24.09 -10.13 -0.83
C ILE A 416 23.19 -11.33 -0.50
N ARG A 417 22.09 -11.12 0.24
CA ARG A 417 21.01 -12.10 0.40
C ARG A 417 19.80 -11.71 -0.43
N LEU A 418 19.20 -12.67 -1.13
CA LEU A 418 18.00 -12.53 -1.93
C LEU A 418 17.01 -13.63 -1.55
N GLY A 419 15.79 -13.28 -1.17
CA GLY A 419 14.81 -14.28 -0.79
C GLY A 419 13.47 -13.71 -0.34
N SER A 420 12.62 -14.60 0.17
CA SER A 420 11.35 -14.24 0.81
C SER A 420 11.57 -13.76 2.25
N ASP A 421 12.63 -14.22 2.90
CA ASP A 421 13.07 -13.83 4.24
C ASP A 421 14.62 -13.83 4.34
N PHE A 422 15.19 -13.56 5.52
CA PHE A 422 16.65 -13.53 5.74
C PHE A 422 17.21 -14.69 6.59
N VAL A 423 16.35 -15.61 7.03
CA VAL A 423 16.70 -16.64 8.02
C VAL A 423 16.36 -18.03 7.52
N GLY A 424 15.14 -18.23 7.03
CA GLY A 424 14.61 -19.51 6.59
C GLY A 424 14.79 -19.78 5.10
N ASN A 425 14.68 -18.79 4.22
CA ASN A 425 14.56 -18.97 2.77
C ASN A 425 15.29 -17.86 2.00
N TYR A 426 16.59 -18.05 1.75
CA TYR A 426 17.39 -17.10 0.98
C TYR A 426 18.53 -17.76 0.19
N TYR A 427 18.87 -17.12 -0.92
CA TYR A 427 20.15 -17.22 -1.58
C TYR A 427 21.11 -16.19 -0.99
N GLU A 428 22.35 -16.57 -0.71
CA GLU A 428 23.40 -15.64 -0.31
C GLU A 428 24.61 -15.81 -1.23
N TYR A 429 25.16 -14.70 -1.73
CA TYR A 429 26.40 -14.67 -2.49
C TYR A 429 27.42 -13.84 -1.73
N GLN A 430 28.57 -14.42 -1.40
CA GLN A 430 29.65 -13.80 -0.62
C GLN A 430 30.90 -13.60 -1.47
N ILE A 431 31.51 -12.42 -1.37
CA ILE A 431 32.72 -12.01 -2.09
C ILE A 431 33.80 -11.68 -1.06
N PRO A 432 34.95 -12.38 -1.04
CA PRO A 432 36.10 -12.01 -0.22
C PRO A 432 36.65 -10.64 -0.62
N LEU A 433 36.69 -9.70 0.32
CA LEU A 433 37.02 -8.31 0.04
C LEU A 433 38.53 -8.09 -0.07
N THR A 434 38.90 -7.25 -1.02
CA THR A 434 40.22 -6.63 -1.15
C THR A 434 40.15 -5.19 -0.68
N PHE A 435 41.06 -4.80 0.21
CA PHE A 435 41.06 -3.46 0.82
C PHE A 435 41.88 -2.46 0.02
N THR A 436 41.33 -1.27 -0.20
CA THR A 436 42.03 -0.16 -0.85
C THR A 436 43.02 0.49 0.11
N SER A 437 44.24 0.76 -0.36
CA SER A 437 45.26 1.44 0.44
C SER A 437 44.95 2.92 0.64
N PHE A 438 45.25 3.46 1.82
CA PHE A 438 45.01 4.87 2.15
C PHE A 438 45.67 5.84 1.18
N GLY A 439 45.00 6.96 0.90
CA GLY A 439 45.46 7.98 -0.05
C GLY A 439 45.23 7.65 -1.54
N THR A 440 44.66 6.47 -1.85
CA THR A 440 44.31 6.11 -3.23
C THR A 440 43.24 7.05 -3.77
N ARG A 441 43.42 7.53 -5.01
CA ARG A 441 42.45 8.37 -5.73
C ARG A 441 42.01 7.80 -7.08
N ASP A 442 42.61 6.68 -7.48
CA ASP A 442 42.28 6.01 -8.74
C ASP A 442 40.94 5.27 -8.62
N PRO A 443 39.93 5.58 -9.46
CA PRO A 443 38.65 4.88 -9.45
C PRO A 443 38.76 3.35 -9.63
N GLN A 444 39.74 2.84 -10.37
CA GLN A 444 39.90 1.39 -10.57
C GLN A 444 40.44 0.66 -9.33
N LEU A 445 41.16 1.38 -8.47
CA LEU A 445 41.70 0.84 -7.22
C LEU A 445 40.75 1.05 -6.04
N ILE A 446 39.92 2.09 -6.09
CA ILE A 446 38.83 2.30 -5.14
C ILE A 446 37.71 1.29 -5.41
N TRP A 447 37.37 1.03 -6.67
CA TRP A 447 36.37 0.04 -7.07
C TRP A 447 37.05 -1.14 -7.80
N PRO A 448 37.80 -2.00 -7.08
CA PRO A 448 38.54 -3.07 -7.72
C PRO A 448 37.60 -4.11 -8.31
N GLN A 449 37.92 -4.61 -9.51
CA GLN A 449 37.13 -5.64 -10.19
C GLN A 449 36.97 -6.93 -9.35
N ALA A 450 37.94 -7.23 -8.47
CA ALA A 450 37.88 -8.36 -7.56
C ALA A 450 36.72 -8.26 -6.53
N ASN A 451 36.31 -7.04 -6.19
CA ASN A 451 35.18 -6.80 -5.29
C ASN A 451 33.86 -6.60 -6.06
N GLU A 452 33.88 -6.49 -7.40
CA GLU A 452 32.65 -6.32 -8.17
C GLU A 452 31.79 -7.58 -8.04
N LEU A 453 30.56 -7.39 -7.61
CA LEU A 453 29.56 -8.43 -7.66
C LEU A 453 29.13 -8.59 -9.12
N ASP A 454 29.41 -9.76 -9.71
CA ASP A 454 28.91 -10.19 -11.03
C ASP A 454 28.35 -11.60 -10.87
N LEU A 455 27.12 -11.66 -10.34
CA LEU A 455 26.43 -12.88 -10.00
C LEU A 455 25.55 -13.35 -11.17
N VAL A 456 25.79 -14.57 -11.64
CA VAL A 456 24.96 -15.21 -12.66
C VAL A 456 23.82 -15.97 -11.99
N MET A 457 22.58 -15.59 -12.28
CA MET A 457 21.39 -16.12 -11.60
C MET A 457 21.24 -17.63 -11.72
N SER A 458 21.61 -18.20 -12.87
CA SER A 458 21.55 -19.64 -13.09
C SER A 458 22.47 -20.43 -12.14
N GLU A 459 23.52 -19.83 -11.60
CA GLU A 459 24.41 -20.51 -10.65
C GLU A 459 23.73 -20.73 -9.31
N LEU A 460 22.92 -19.77 -8.83
CA LEU A 460 22.11 -19.93 -7.63
C LEU A 460 21.16 -21.15 -7.75
N VAL A 461 20.46 -21.22 -8.89
CA VAL A 461 19.51 -22.31 -9.18
C VAL A 461 20.23 -23.65 -9.28
N LYS A 462 21.41 -23.70 -9.93
CA LYS A 462 22.23 -24.92 -10.01
C LYS A 462 22.66 -25.42 -8.64
N VAL A 463 23.13 -24.54 -7.74
CA VAL A 463 23.53 -24.92 -6.38
C VAL A 463 22.33 -25.44 -5.58
N LYS A 464 21.16 -24.81 -5.73
CA LYS A 464 19.90 -25.32 -5.15
C LYS A 464 19.55 -26.72 -5.67
N GLN A 465 19.66 -26.95 -6.99
CA GLN A 465 19.41 -28.26 -7.60
C GLN A 465 20.39 -29.32 -7.10
N GLU A 466 21.69 -29.01 -7.05
CA GLU A 466 22.74 -29.91 -6.54
C GLU A 466 22.45 -30.33 -5.10
N ARG A 467 22.11 -29.36 -4.22
CA ARG A 467 21.71 -29.63 -2.85
C ARG A 467 20.50 -30.57 -2.78
N ASN A 468 19.46 -30.28 -3.58
CA ASN A 468 18.23 -31.07 -3.59
C ASN A 468 18.51 -32.52 -4.04
N LEU A 469 19.36 -32.72 -5.04
CA LEU A 469 19.78 -34.05 -5.50
C LEU A 469 20.58 -34.82 -4.43
N LYS A 470 21.37 -34.12 -3.62
CA LYS A 470 22.11 -34.72 -2.48
C LYS A 470 21.23 -35.00 -1.26
N GLY A 471 19.97 -34.55 -1.24
CA GLY A 471 19.07 -34.71 -0.10
C GLY A 471 19.55 -34.00 1.17
N ALA A 472 20.35 -32.92 1.03
CA ALA A 472 20.87 -32.19 2.18
C ALA A 472 19.74 -31.45 2.92
N ASN A 473 19.87 -31.31 4.24
CA ASN A 473 18.84 -30.69 5.08
C ASN A 473 18.63 -29.21 4.70
N PHE A 474 17.39 -28.83 4.38
CA PHE A 474 17.00 -27.47 4.01
C PHE A 474 17.28 -26.42 5.09
N ALA A 475 17.25 -26.81 6.37
CA ALA A 475 17.50 -25.90 7.49
C ALA A 475 18.99 -25.56 7.68
N VAL A 476 19.90 -26.35 7.09
CA VAL A 476 21.35 -26.16 7.20
C VAL A 476 21.85 -25.43 5.96
N PRO A 477 22.65 -24.36 6.12
CA PRO A 477 23.33 -23.72 5.00
C PRO A 477 24.09 -24.69 4.10
N TYR A 478 23.72 -24.72 2.82
CA TYR A 478 24.48 -25.42 1.79
C TYR A 478 25.39 -24.43 1.06
N ILE A 479 26.71 -24.58 1.20
CA ILE A 479 27.72 -23.62 0.72
C ILE A 479 28.58 -24.28 -0.35
N VAL A 480 28.75 -23.61 -1.49
CA VAL A 480 29.61 -24.02 -2.61
C VAL A 480 30.47 -22.83 -3.04
N GLN A 481 31.71 -23.09 -3.42
CA GLN A 481 32.59 -22.06 -3.99
C GLN A 481 32.46 -22.05 -5.52
N ASP A 482 32.31 -20.86 -6.11
CA ASP A 482 32.24 -20.69 -7.55
C ASP A 482 33.63 -20.68 -8.20
N SER A 483 33.67 -20.60 -9.54
CA SER A 483 34.93 -20.57 -10.30
C SER A 483 35.79 -19.32 -10.07
N LYS A 484 35.22 -18.24 -9.51
CA LYS A 484 35.89 -16.97 -9.20
C LYS A 484 36.46 -16.95 -7.78
N GLY A 485 36.17 -17.97 -6.96
CA GLY A 485 36.57 -18.06 -5.57
C GLY A 485 35.56 -17.45 -4.59
N ASN A 486 34.38 -17.03 -5.05
CA ASN A 486 33.28 -16.51 -4.24
C ASN A 486 32.40 -17.65 -3.72
N TYR A 487 31.57 -17.39 -2.72
CA TYR A 487 30.75 -18.42 -2.07
C TYR A 487 29.26 -18.21 -2.35
N ILE A 488 28.59 -19.26 -2.81
CA ILE A 488 27.13 -19.34 -2.95
C ILE A 488 26.59 -20.17 -1.80
N LYS A 489 25.63 -19.61 -1.06
CA LYS A 489 24.94 -20.26 0.05
C LYS A 489 23.44 -20.31 -0.20
N VAL A 490 22.83 -21.46 0.08
CA VAL A 490 21.39 -21.70 -0.08
C VAL A 490 20.81 -22.22 1.23
N VAL A 491 19.77 -21.55 1.74
CA VAL A 491 19.03 -21.93 2.96
C VAL A 491 17.54 -22.01 2.64
N GLY A 492 16.86 -23.08 3.05
CA GLY A 492 15.43 -23.30 2.83
C GLY A 492 15.06 -23.59 1.38
N ASN A 493 13.93 -23.05 0.92
CA ASN A 493 13.52 -23.14 -0.49
C ASN A 493 13.37 -21.73 -1.11
N PRO A 494 14.46 -20.98 -1.29
CA PRO A 494 14.40 -19.65 -1.86
C PRO A 494 14.02 -19.72 -3.33
N ASN A 495 13.54 -18.61 -3.87
CA ASN A 495 13.24 -18.46 -5.29
C ASN A 495 13.58 -17.04 -5.76
N ILE A 496 13.95 -16.91 -7.04
CA ILE A 496 14.24 -15.62 -7.69
C ILE A 496 13.02 -15.03 -8.42
N GLY A 497 11.89 -15.74 -8.43
CA GLY A 497 10.64 -15.29 -9.04
C GLY A 497 9.83 -14.33 -8.18
N ASP A 498 9.96 -14.42 -6.86
CA ASP A 498 9.31 -13.56 -5.86
C ASP A 498 10.35 -13.13 -4.81
N VAL A 499 11.30 -12.29 -5.23
CA VAL A 499 12.30 -11.73 -4.30
C VAL A 499 11.68 -10.54 -3.58
N LYS A 500 11.17 -10.81 -2.38
CA LYS A 500 10.55 -9.79 -1.53
C LYS A 500 11.60 -8.83 -0.99
N MET A 501 12.75 -9.34 -0.60
CA MET A 501 13.76 -8.58 0.11
C MET A 501 15.16 -8.85 -0.43
N ALA A 502 16.00 -7.81 -0.42
CA ALA A 502 17.45 -7.93 -0.60
C ALA A 502 18.18 -7.38 0.62
N MET A 503 19.25 -8.04 1.03
CA MET A 503 20.14 -7.58 2.09
C MET A 503 21.55 -7.51 1.55
N VAL A 504 22.27 -6.44 1.88
CA VAL A 504 23.71 -6.33 1.66
C VAL A 504 24.40 -6.17 3.00
N GLY A 505 25.60 -6.71 3.14
CA GLY A 505 26.29 -6.63 4.42
C GLY A 505 27.72 -7.11 4.38
N VAL A 506 28.32 -7.12 5.57
CA VAL A 506 29.71 -7.50 5.81
C VAL A 506 29.72 -8.63 6.83
N LEU A 507 30.46 -9.70 6.51
CA LEU A 507 30.65 -10.89 7.32
C LEU A 507 32.13 -11.01 7.67
N ASN A 508 32.43 -11.22 8.95
CA ASN A 508 33.72 -11.75 9.40
C ASN A 508 33.62 -13.29 9.35
N PRO A 509 34.27 -13.97 8.38
CA PRO A 509 34.18 -15.43 8.29
C PRO A 509 34.70 -16.07 9.57
N GLN A 510 34.10 -17.19 9.99
CA GLN A 510 34.52 -17.88 11.20
C GLN A 510 35.84 -18.61 10.97
N LYS A 511 36.78 -18.49 11.91
CA LYS A 511 38.00 -19.30 11.92
C LYS A 511 37.66 -20.78 12.03
N THR A 512 37.99 -21.54 10.98
CA THR A 512 37.88 -23.00 10.99
C THR A 512 39.26 -23.64 11.18
N PRO A 513 39.34 -24.87 11.73
CA PRO A 513 40.62 -25.59 11.84
C PRO A 513 41.35 -25.79 10.52
N ASN A 514 40.63 -25.70 9.39
CA ASN A 514 41.16 -25.87 8.04
C ASN A 514 41.60 -24.55 7.39
N ASP A 515 41.25 -23.39 7.98
CA ASP A 515 41.67 -22.09 7.50
C ASP A 515 42.80 -21.55 8.37
N LEU A 516 44.05 -21.83 7.96
CA LEU A 516 45.25 -21.39 8.65
C LEU A 516 45.58 -19.90 8.39
N THR A 517 44.84 -19.23 7.49
CA THR A 517 45.10 -17.83 7.12
C THR A 517 44.31 -16.84 7.96
N ASP A 518 43.25 -17.30 8.64
CA ASP A 518 42.40 -16.50 9.50
C ASP A 518 42.96 -16.37 10.93
N ASP A 519 43.06 -15.13 11.41
CA ASP A 519 43.51 -14.81 12.76
C ASP A 519 42.42 -14.99 13.82
N GLY A 520 41.14 -15.11 13.44
CA GLY A 520 39.99 -15.18 14.35
C GLY A 520 39.77 -13.90 15.16
N GLY A 521 40.32 -12.79 14.69
CA GLY A 521 40.29 -11.49 15.37
C GLY A 521 39.05 -10.67 15.08
N LYS A 522 38.76 -9.68 15.95
CA LYS A 522 37.74 -8.66 15.70
C LYS A 522 38.22 -7.69 14.61
N LYS A 523 37.36 -7.34 13.65
CA LYS A 523 37.71 -6.49 12.51
C LYS A 523 36.95 -5.15 12.52
N CYS A 524 37.57 -4.12 11.96
CA CYS A 524 36.98 -2.78 11.80
C CYS A 524 37.20 -2.27 10.37
N ALA A 525 36.12 -2.03 9.63
CA ALA A 525 36.18 -1.64 8.23
C ALA A 525 34.99 -0.76 7.85
N GLU A 526 35.15 -0.04 6.74
CA GLU A 526 34.06 0.61 6.04
C GLU A 526 33.93 0.04 4.64
N VAL A 527 32.71 -0.37 4.27
CA VAL A 527 32.43 -1.04 2.99
C VAL A 527 31.34 -0.28 2.27
N TRP A 528 31.60 0.13 1.03
CA TRP A 528 30.62 0.85 0.22
C TRP A 528 29.99 -0.07 -0.83
N PHE A 529 28.69 0.08 -1.03
CA PHE A 529 27.90 -0.65 -2.02
C PHE A 529 27.24 0.34 -2.97
N ASN A 530 27.49 0.17 -4.26
CA ASN A 530 27.01 1.10 -5.27
C ASN A 530 26.42 0.38 -6.49
N GLU A 531 25.45 1.02 -7.14
CA GLU A 531 24.87 0.60 -8.42
C GLU A 531 24.41 -0.87 -8.43
N LEU A 532 23.42 -1.20 -7.59
CA LEU A 532 22.76 -2.51 -7.66
C LEU A 532 21.88 -2.58 -8.91
N ARG A 533 22.39 -3.21 -9.97
CA ARG A 533 21.75 -3.27 -11.28
C ARG A 533 21.51 -4.70 -11.75
N LEU A 534 20.48 -4.85 -12.56
CA LEU A 534 20.20 -6.08 -13.31
C LEU A 534 20.74 -5.91 -14.73
N SER A 535 21.35 -6.97 -15.25
CA SER A 535 21.94 -6.95 -16.59
C SER A 535 21.63 -8.21 -17.35
N ASN A 536 21.75 -8.12 -18.69
CA ASN A 536 21.49 -9.21 -19.63
C ASN A 536 20.06 -9.72 -19.49
N MET A 537 19.11 -8.95 -20.03
CA MET A 537 17.71 -9.37 -20.11
C MET A 537 17.58 -10.63 -20.98
N ASP A 538 16.55 -11.42 -20.71
CA ASP A 538 16.19 -12.51 -21.58
C ASP A 538 15.47 -11.96 -22.83
N GLU A 539 16.07 -12.20 -23.99
CA GLU A 539 15.64 -11.68 -25.29
C GLU A 539 15.00 -12.77 -26.16
N GLU A 540 14.69 -13.93 -25.58
CA GLU A 540 13.95 -14.98 -26.26
C GLU A 540 12.59 -14.45 -26.73
N GLY A 541 12.40 -14.42 -28.05
CA GLY A 541 11.14 -14.01 -28.66
C GLY A 541 10.11 -15.14 -28.61
N GLY A 542 8.83 -14.77 -28.51
CA GLY A 542 7.72 -15.70 -28.70
C GLY A 542 6.95 -15.44 -29.99
N TYR A 543 6.11 -16.39 -30.38
CA TYR A 543 5.15 -16.21 -31.46
C TYR A 543 3.74 -16.44 -30.94
N ALA A 544 2.77 -15.85 -31.64
CA ALA A 544 1.36 -16.13 -31.43
C ALA A 544 0.69 -16.43 -32.76
N ALA A 545 -0.30 -17.31 -32.73
CA ALA A 545 -1.12 -17.68 -33.88
C ALA A 545 -2.59 -17.63 -33.47
N LEU A 546 -3.42 -17.05 -34.33
CA LEU A 546 -4.87 -17.04 -34.19
C LEU A 546 -5.48 -17.50 -35.52
N GLY A 547 -6.26 -18.57 -35.46
CA GLY A 547 -7.05 -19.08 -36.58
C GLY A 547 -8.53 -19.05 -36.24
N LYS A 548 -9.35 -18.62 -37.19
CA LYS A 548 -10.81 -18.63 -37.04
C LYS A 548 -11.47 -19.08 -38.34
N VAL A 549 -12.44 -19.98 -38.23
CA VAL A 549 -13.23 -20.51 -39.34
C VAL A 549 -14.70 -20.40 -38.97
N ASP A 550 -15.48 -19.69 -39.79
CA ASP A 550 -16.93 -19.56 -39.65
C ASP A 550 -17.60 -20.22 -40.87
N LEU A 551 -18.37 -21.30 -40.65
CA LEU A 551 -19.08 -22.04 -41.69
C LEU A 551 -20.59 -21.82 -41.57
N GLN A 552 -21.19 -21.17 -42.57
CA GLN A 552 -22.63 -20.99 -42.69
C GLN A 552 -23.24 -22.10 -43.55
N LEU A 553 -24.18 -22.87 -42.98
CA LEU A 553 -24.91 -23.93 -43.68
C LEU A 553 -26.30 -23.45 -44.09
N ALA A 554 -26.37 -22.50 -45.02
CA ALA A 554 -27.62 -21.85 -45.47
C ALA A 554 -28.53 -21.46 -44.28
N ASP A 555 -29.78 -21.93 -44.26
CA ASP A 555 -30.76 -21.71 -43.18
C ASP A 555 -30.67 -22.73 -42.02
N ILE A 556 -29.80 -23.73 -42.12
CA ILE A 556 -29.71 -24.85 -41.17
C ILE A 556 -28.93 -24.44 -39.92
N GLY A 557 -27.82 -23.72 -40.06
CA GLY A 557 -27.01 -23.36 -38.91
C GLY A 557 -25.64 -22.78 -39.23
N VAL A 558 -24.88 -22.49 -38.17
CA VAL A 558 -23.53 -21.92 -38.22
C VAL A 558 -22.61 -22.76 -37.35
N ILE A 559 -21.46 -23.15 -37.88
CA ILE A 559 -20.38 -23.81 -37.12
C ILE A 559 -19.21 -22.84 -37.07
N LYS A 560 -18.73 -22.52 -35.87
CA LYS A 560 -17.58 -21.66 -35.63
C LYS A 560 -16.48 -22.48 -34.99
N MET A 561 -15.26 -22.34 -35.49
CA MET A 561 -14.07 -22.94 -34.92
C MET A 561 -13.03 -21.84 -34.75
N SER A 562 -12.40 -21.78 -33.59
CA SER A 562 -11.26 -20.89 -33.36
C SER A 562 -10.16 -21.61 -32.60
N GLY A 563 -8.93 -21.27 -32.94
CA GLY A 563 -7.74 -21.73 -32.25
C GLY A 563 -6.84 -20.55 -32.01
N ASN A 564 -6.36 -20.39 -30.79
CA ASN A 564 -5.33 -19.42 -30.48
C ASN A 564 -4.18 -20.12 -29.74
N MET A 565 -2.98 -19.64 -29.95
CA MET A 565 -1.78 -20.14 -29.29
C MET A 565 -0.81 -19.00 -29.14
N HIS A 566 -0.09 -18.96 -28.03
CA HIS A 566 1.13 -18.16 -27.91
C HIS A 566 2.18 -18.97 -27.16
N THR A 567 3.44 -18.69 -27.46
CA THR A 567 4.55 -19.23 -26.69
C THR A 567 5.01 -18.22 -25.66
N SER A 568 5.75 -18.73 -24.70
CA SER A 568 6.59 -17.93 -23.82
C SER A 568 7.43 -16.89 -24.58
N GLY A 569 7.63 -15.73 -23.94
CA GLY A 569 8.34 -14.59 -24.51
C GLY A 569 7.48 -13.70 -25.43
N TYR A 570 6.29 -14.15 -25.83
CA TYR A 570 5.35 -13.31 -26.59
C TYR A 570 4.78 -12.19 -25.70
N GLY A 571 4.55 -11.02 -26.30
CA GLY A 571 3.95 -9.87 -25.65
C GLY A 571 3.74 -8.71 -26.62
N ASN A 572 2.97 -7.72 -26.21
CA ASN A 572 2.77 -6.50 -27.00
C ASN A 572 4.01 -5.59 -26.94
N ILE A 573 4.14 -4.66 -27.88
CA ILE A 573 5.31 -3.77 -28.00
C ILE A 573 5.46 -2.83 -26.79
N ASP A 574 4.35 -2.45 -26.17
CA ASP A 574 4.29 -1.58 -24.99
C ASP A 574 4.55 -2.32 -23.67
N GLN A 575 4.54 -3.67 -23.68
CA GLN A 575 4.78 -4.47 -22.48
C GLN A 575 6.26 -4.49 -22.10
N LYS A 576 6.54 -4.22 -20.83
CA LYS A 576 7.88 -4.39 -20.25
C LYS A 576 8.27 -5.86 -20.27
N VAL A 577 9.57 -6.16 -20.25
CA VAL A 577 10.11 -7.54 -20.28
C VAL A 577 9.47 -8.43 -19.20
N ASN A 578 9.31 -7.93 -17.98
CA ASN A 578 8.68 -8.68 -16.88
C ASN A 578 7.18 -8.97 -17.08
N GLN A 579 6.48 -8.28 -17.99
CA GLN A 579 5.03 -8.43 -18.25
C GLN A 579 4.72 -9.37 -19.42
N ARG A 580 5.74 -9.86 -20.14
CA ARG A 580 5.56 -10.82 -21.25
C ARG A 580 5.11 -12.19 -20.73
N PHE A 581 4.46 -12.97 -21.60
CA PHE A 581 3.98 -14.30 -21.25
C PHE A 581 5.13 -15.24 -20.89
N ARG A 582 4.92 -16.08 -19.86
CA ARG A 582 5.94 -17.04 -19.34
C ARG A 582 5.43 -18.47 -19.35
N ASP A 583 4.49 -18.70 -20.25
CA ASP A 583 3.76 -19.93 -20.42
C ASP A 583 3.51 -20.16 -21.91
N ASP A 584 3.41 -21.43 -22.27
CA ASP A 584 2.97 -21.85 -23.59
C ASP A 584 1.47 -22.13 -23.51
N PHE A 585 0.70 -21.21 -24.07
CA PHE A 585 -0.76 -21.25 -24.07
C PHE A 585 -1.30 -21.76 -25.39
N SER A 586 -2.31 -22.61 -25.31
CA SER A 586 -3.08 -23.10 -26.44
C SER A 586 -4.55 -23.18 -26.07
N GLN A 587 -5.41 -22.66 -26.92
CA GLN A 587 -6.85 -22.73 -26.76
C GLN A 587 -7.49 -23.13 -28.08
N PHE A 588 -8.48 -24.00 -27.97
CA PHE A 588 -9.32 -24.41 -29.07
C PHE A 588 -10.79 -24.31 -28.66
N ASP A 589 -11.59 -23.73 -29.53
CA ASP A 589 -13.02 -23.52 -29.35
C ASP A 589 -13.77 -23.98 -30.60
N VAL A 590 -14.81 -24.78 -30.40
CA VAL A 590 -15.75 -25.18 -31.45
C VAL A 590 -17.14 -24.96 -30.92
N SER A 591 -17.95 -24.23 -31.69
CA SER A 591 -19.37 -24.08 -31.41
C SER A 591 -20.22 -24.31 -32.65
N ALA A 592 -21.38 -24.91 -32.47
CA ALA A 592 -22.36 -25.17 -33.50
C ALA A 592 -23.71 -24.64 -33.04
N ASN A 593 -24.33 -23.81 -33.87
CA ASN A 593 -25.71 -23.35 -33.71
C ASN A 593 -26.54 -23.94 -34.84
N ILE A 594 -27.39 -24.92 -34.55
CA ILE A 594 -28.16 -25.67 -35.53
C ILE A 594 -29.66 -25.46 -35.27
N ASN A 595 -30.40 -25.05 -36.28
CA ASN A 595 -31.86 -25.02 -36.26
C ASN A 595 -32.42 -26.37 -36.75
N ALA A 596 -32.42 -27.36 -35.85
CA ALA A 596 -32.82 -28.72 -36.18
C ALA A 596 -34.29 -28.85 -36.62
N GLY A 597 -35.12 -27.85 -36.33
CA GLY A 597 -36.51 -27.79 -36.80
C GLY A 597 -36.64 -27.79 -38.32
N LYS A 598 -35.60 -27.34 -39.05
CA LYS A 598 -35.58 -27.32 -40.53
C LYS A 598 -35.47 -28.71 -41.17
N PHE A 599 -35.04 -29.74 -40.42
CA PHE A 599 -34.97 -31.13 -40.91
C PHE A 599 -36.32 -31.86 -40.83
N MET A 600 -37.28 -31.30 -40.12
CA MET A 600 -38.62 -31.88 -39.95
C MET A 600 -39.59 -31.36 -41.02
N PRO A 601 -40.71 -32.06 -41.31
CA PRO A 601 -41.72 -31.58 -42.24
C PRO A 601 -42.19 -30.17 -41.90
N LYS A 602 -42.27 -29.29 -42.90
CA LYS A 602 -42.72 -27.90 -42.70
C LYS A 602 -44.08 -27.84 -42.00
N SER A 603 -44.97 -28.80 -42.21
CA SER A 603 -46.29 -28.87 -41.55
C SER A 603 -46.25 -28.95 -40.02
N TRP A 604 -45.12 -29.34 -39.41
CA TRP A 604 -44.99 -29.48 -37.96
C TRP A 604 -44.71 -28.16 -37.23
N GLY A 605 -44.22 -27.13 -37.92
CA GLY A 605 -43.94 -25.82 -37.30
C GLY A 605 -42.96 -25.84 -36.14
N LEU A 606 -42.15 -26.90 -36.00
CA LEU A 606 -41.21 -27.07 -34.91
C LEU A 606 -40.04 -26.08 -35.03
N GLN A 607 -39.84 -25.25 -34.02
CA GLN A 607 -38.66 -24.42 -33.83
C GLN A 607 -37.76 -25.09 -32.79
N LEU A 608 -36.61 -25.62 -33.23
CA LEU A 608 -35.66 -26.35 -32.39
C LEU A 608 -34.24 -25.81 -32.63
N PRO A 609 -33.85 -24.69 -32.00
CA PRO A 609 -32.48 -24.21 -32.03
C PRO A 609 -31.65 -24.96 -30.98
N ILE A 610 -30.55 -25.55 -31.44
CA ILE A 610 -29.60 -26.32 -30.65
C ILE A 610 -28.25 -25.62 -30.73
N PHE A 611 -27.67 -25.32 -29.58
CA PHE A 611 -26.29 -24.89 -29.44
C PHE A 611 -25.48 -26.02 -28.81
N ALA A 612 -24.32 -26.30 -29.37
CA ALA A 612 -23.32 -27.18 -28.77
C ALA A 612 -21.95 -26.49 -28.86
N GLY A 613 -21.23 -26.43 -27.75
CA GLY A 613 -19.93 -25.79 -27.65
C GLY A 613 -18.93 -26.65 -26.88
N TYR A 614 -17.69 -26.67 -27.35
CA TYR A 614 -16.56 -27.24 -26.65
C TYR A 614 -15.39 -26.27 -26.70
N THR A 615 -14.94 -25.83 -25.54
CA THR A 615 -13.76 -24.98 -25.39
C THR A 615 -12.75 -25.69 -24.52
N GLN A 616 -11.49 -25.68 -24.90
CA GLN A 616 -10.39 -26.23 -24.12
C GLN A 616 -9.23 -25.24 -24.16
N SER A 617 -8.71 -24.88 -22.99
CA SER A 617 -7.53 -24.03 -22.85
C SER A 617 -6.49 -24.73 -21.97
N VAL A 618 -5.24 -24.65 -22.41
CA VAL A 618 -4.09 -25.30 -21.78
C VAL A 618 -2.96 -24.29 -21.73
N SER A 619 -2.47 -23.97 -20.52
CA SER A 619 -1.27 -23.17 -20.28
C SER A 619 -0.22 -24.05 -19.60
N ASN A 620 0.97 -24.12 -20.19
CA ASN A 620 2.11 -24.85 -19.63
C ASN A 620 3.16 -23.83 -19.16
N PRO A 621 3.50 -23.77 -17.87
CA PRO A 621 4.47 -22.81 -17.38
C PRO A 621 5.89 -23.22 -17.77
N ILE A 622 6.76 -22.23 -18.04
CA ILE A 622 8.20 -22.49 -18.27
C ILE A 622 8.88 -22.93 -16.98
N PHE A 623 8.51 -22.30 -15.86
CA PHE A 623 9.07 -22.55 -14.54
C PHE A 623 8.17 -23.52 -13.77
N ASP A 624 8.75 -24.24 -12.81
CA ASP A 624 7.96 -25.07 -11.92
C ASP A 624 7.03 -24.19 -11.05
N PRO A 625 5.74 -24.53 -10.92
CA PRO A 625 4.80 -23.72 -10.15
C PRO A 625 5.04 -23.70 -8.63
N TYR A 626 5.80 -24.66 -8.10
CA TYR A 626 6.17 -24.71 -6.68
C TYR A 626 7.55 -24.08 -6.46
N ASP A 627 8.47 -24.33 -7.39
CA ASP A 627 9.81 -23.74 -7.43
C ASP A 627 9.93 -22.74 -8.58
N LEU A 628 9.48 -21.50 -8.33
CA LEU A 628 9.36 -20.46 -9.37
C LEU A 628 10.65 -20.14 -10.13
N ASP A 629 11.81 -20.58 -9.65
CA ASP A 629 13.14 -20.37 -10.20
C ASP A 629 13.70 -21.55 -11.01
N ILE A 630 13.14 -22.76 -10.86
CA ILE A 630 13.59 -23.94 -11.58
C ILE A 630 12.79 -24.06 -12.88
N LEU A 631 13.50 -24.29 -14.00
CA LEU A 631 12.83 -24.58 -15.27
C LEU A 631 12.11 -25.93 -15.15
N TYR A 632 10.85 -25.96 -15.61
CA TYR A 632 10.04 -27.16 -15.66
C TYR A 632 10.75 -28.29 -16.42
N LYS A 633 11.43 -27.95 -17.53
CA LYS A 633 12.21 -28.88 -18.36
C LYS A 633 13.32 -29.58 -17.56
N ASP A 634 14.05 -28.84 -16.72
CA ASP A 634 15.15 -29.37 -15.92
C ASP A 634 14.64 -30.31 -14.82
N LYS A 635 13.48 -29.99 -14.22
CA LYS A 635 12.88 -30.82 -13.16
C LYS A 635 12.36 -32.16 -13.67
N VAL A 636 11.91 -32.22 -14.93
CA VAL A 636 11.44 -33.46 -15.54
C VAL A 636 12.55 -34.25 -16.21
N ASP A 637 13.73 -33.67 -16.40
CA ASP A 637 14.82 -34.35 -17.07
C ASP A 637 15.30 -35.57 -16.25
N GLY A 638 15.62 -36.67 -16.92
CA GLY A 638 15.97 -37.94 -16.26
C GLY A 638 14.81 -38.77 -15.69
N LEU A 639 13.56 -38.27 -15.62
CA LEU A 639 12.40 -39.04 -15.14
C LEU A 639 11.77 -39.96 -16.22
N SER A 640 11.07 -41.01 -15.79
CA SER A 640 10.35 -41.91 -16.69
C SER A 640 9.16 -41.21 -17.37
N ALA A 641 8.72 -41.70 -18.54
CA ALA A 641 7.62 -41.09 -19.29
C ALA A 641 6.31 -40.95 -18.48
N LYS A 642 6.03 -41.90 -17.57
CA LYS A 642 4.83 -41.87 -16.71
C LYS A 642 4.93 -40.79 -15.63
N GLU A 643 6.11 -40.62 -15.03
CA GLU A 643 6.37 -39.57 -14.03
C GLU A 643 6.32 -38.18 -14.67
N LYS A 644 6.88 -38.05 -15.89
CA LYS A 644 6.83 -36.82 -16.69
C LYS A 644 5.40 -36.37 -16.97
N ASP A 645 4.52 -37.29 -17.39
CA ASP A 645 3.11 -36.95 -17.67
C ASP A 645 2.36 -36.56 -16.39
N SER A 646 2.62 -37.27 -15.29
CA SER A 646 2.06 -36.92 -13.97
C SER A 646 2.49 -35.52 -13.52
N ILE A 647 3.78 -35.18 -13.59
CA ILE A 647 4.29 -33.86 -13.24
C ILE A 647 3.73 -32.77 -14.17
N LYS A 648 3.55 -33.08 -15.46
CA LYS A 648 2.95 -32.14 -16.42
C LYS A 648 1.52 -31.81 -16.07
N GLN A 649 0.71 -32.82 -15.78
CA GLN A 649 -0.68 -32.62 -15.37
C GLN A 649 -0.80 -31.85 -14.05
N ARG A 650 0.21 -31.95 -13.18
CA ARG A 650 0.29 -31.17 -11.93
C ARG A 650 0.68 -29.72 -12.17
N ALA A 651 1.57 -29.43 -13.10
CA ALA A 651 2.07 -28.08 -13.36
C ALA A 651 1.15 -27.26 -14.30
N GLN A 652 0.39 -27.94 -15.16
CA GLN A 652 -0.42 -27.33 -16.21
C GLN A 652 -1.69 -26.68 -15.67
N ASP A 653 -1.98 -25.47 -16.13
CA ASP A 653 -3.29 -24.83 -16.04
C ASP A 653 -4.18 -25.35 -17.17
N PHE A 654 -5.24 -26.06 -16.83
CA PHE A 654 -6.17 -26.66 -17.79
C PHE A 654 -7.60 -26.27 -17.45
N THR A 655 -8.34 -25.80 -18.44
CA THR A 655 -9.78 -25.57 -18.35
C THR A 655 -10.47 -26.14 -19.58
N SER A 656 -11.58 -26.83 -19.38
CA SER A 656 -12.46 -27.28 -20.46
C SER A 656 -13.89 -26.94 -20.13
N VAL A 657 -14.63 -26.41 -21.10
CA VAL A 657 -16.04 -26.06 -21.00
C VAL A 657 -16.79 -26.81 -22.07
N LYS A 658 -17.77 -27.61 -21.67
CA LYS A 658 -18.71 -28.28 -22.57
C LYS A 658 -20.07 -27.67 -22.34
N SER A 659 -20.75 -27.27 -23.42
CA SER A 659 -22.07 -26.66 -23.32
C SER A 659 -23.01 -27.23 -24.37
N VAL A 660 -24.24 -27.56 -23.96
CA VAL A 660 -25.31 -28.00 -24.85
C VAL A 660 -26.59 -27.31 -24.42
N ASN A 661 -27.13 -26.46 -25.29
CA ASN A 661 -28.29 -25.63 -24.98
C ASN A 661 -29.38 -25.80 -26.04
N PHE A 662 -30.59 -26.07 -25.59
CA PHE A 662 -31.84 -26.05 -26.35
C PHE A 662 -32.64 -24.88 -25.80
N GLN A 663 -32.84 -23.84 -26.60
CA GLN A 663 -33.53 -22.63 -26.13
C GLN A 663 -34.87 -22.47 -26.82
N ASN A 664 -35.92 -22.22 -26.06
CA ASN A 664 -37.24 -21.87 -26.59
C ASN A 664 -37.73 -22.84 -27.68
N VAL A 665 -37.62 -24.14 -27.40
CA VAL A 665 -38.16 -25.20 -28.25
C VAL A 665 -39.68 -25.12 -28.19
N ARG A 666 -40.31 -24.85 -29.34
CA ARG A 666 -41.76 -24.62 -29.42
C ARG A 666 -42.31 -25.00 -30.79
N ILE A 667 -43.62 -25.17 -30.86
CA ILE A 667 -44.36 -25.37 -32.10
C ILE A 667 -45.05 -24.06 -32.50
N VAL A 668 -44.76 -23.56 -33.70
CA VAL A 668 -45.34 -22.33 -34.24
C VAL A 668 -46.67 -22.66 -34.94
N PRO A 669 -47.77 -21.93 -34.66
CA PRO A 669 -49.06 -22.15 -35.32
C PRO A 669 -48.97 -21.86 -36.82
N MET A 670 -49.42 -22.80 -37.66
CA MET A 670 -49.44 -22.62 -39.13
C MET A 670 -50.81 -22.23 -39.68
N ASN A 671 -51.90 -22.92 -39.30
CA ASN A 671 -53.22 -22.74 -39.94
C ASN A 671 -54.44 -22.69 -38.97
N ASN A 672 -54.26 -22.85 -37.65
CA ASN A 672 -55.40 -22.90 -36.70
C ASN A 672 -55.54 -21.60 -35.90
N ASN A 673 -56.70 -20.96 -36.01
CA ASN A 673 -57.05 -19.72 -35.29
C ASN A 673 -57.60 -19.97 -33.87
N ARG A 674 -57.87 -21.23 -33.53
CA ARG A 674 -58.36 -21.68 -32.22
C ARG A 674 -57.20 -22.22 -31.41
N LYS A 675 -57.04 -21.72 -30.18
CA LYS A 675 -56.11 -22.26 -29.18
C LYS A 675 -56.93 -23.03 -28.15
N ASP A 676 -56.81 -24.35 -28.14
CA ASP A 676 -57.36 -25.20 -27.09
C ASP A 676 -56.29 -25.41 -25.99
N PRO A 677 -56.67 -25.67 -24.73
CA PRO A 677 -55.72 -25.77 -23.61
C PRO A 677 -54.65 -26.84 -23.80
N TRP A 678 -54.99 -27.96 -24.45
CA TRP A 678 -54.10 -29.10 -24.66
C TRP A 678 -53.23 -28.99 -25.92
N ASP A 679 -53.27 -27.87 -26.65
CA ASP A 679 -52.44 -27.72 -27.85
C ASP A 679 -50.95 -27.63 -27.47
N LEU A 680 -50.11 -28.42 -28.15
CA LEU A 680 -48.66 -28.41 -27.96
C LEU A 680 -48.01 -27.05 -28.29
N GLN A 681 -48.67 -26.21 -29.08
CA GLN A 681 -48.24 -24.84 -29.39
C GLN A 681 -48.24 -23.89 -28.18
N ASN A 682 -48.90 -24.28 -27.08
CA ASN A 682 -48.92 -23.50 -25.85
C ASN A 682 -47.67 -23.76 -24.99
N PHE A 683 -46.86 -24.78 -25.31
CA PHE A 683 -45.69 -25.16 -24.53
C PHE A 683 -44.38 -24.64 -25.14
N ASP A 684 -43.48 -24.16 -24.28
CA ASP A 684 -42.09 -23.87 -24.61
C ASP A 684 -41.16 -24.62 -23.67
N VAL A 685 -40.12 -25.24 -24.22
CA VAL A 685 -39.13 -26.00 -23.45
C VAL A 685 -37.75 -25.43 -23.68
N SER A 686 -36.99 -25.21 -22.61
CA SER A 686 -35.56 -24.88 -22.69
C SER A 686 -34.78 -25.79 -21.76
N TYR A 687 -33.61 -26.24 -22.21
CA TYR A 687 -32.68 -27.03 -21.43
C TYR A 687 -31.26 -26.59 -21.76
N SER A 688 -30.44 -26.26 -20.76
CA SER A 688 -29.01 -26.01 -20.93
C SER A 688 -28.22 -26.85 -19.96
N TYR A 689 -27.14 -27.43 -20.47
CA TYR A 689 -26.14 -28.16 -19.72
C TYR A 689 -24.79 -27.52 -19.97
N THR A 690 -24.11 -27.10 -18.91
CA THR A 690 -22.73 -26.62 -18.98
C THR A 690 -21.89 -27.38 -17.98
N GLN A 691 -20.77 -27.94 -18.43
CA GLN A 691 -19.77 -28.58 -17.58
C GLN A 691 -18.45 -27.83 -17.73
N THR A 692 -17.92 -27.36 -16.61
CA THR A 692 -16.59 -26.75 -16.53
C THR A 692 -15.69 -27.67 -15.73
N ASN A 693 -14.60 -28.16 -16.35
CA ASN A 693 -13.55 -28.88 -15.65
C ASN A 693 -12.29 -28.01 -15.62
N LYS A 694 -11.75 -27.78 -14.44
CA LYS A 694 -10.52 -27.04 -14.21
C LYS A 694 -9.55 -27.88 -13.37
N ARG A 695 -8.27 -27.78 -13.68
CA ARG A 695 -7.18 -28.27 -12.84
C ARG A 695 -5.99 -27.33 -12.98
N ASN A 696 -5.23 -27.18 -11.91
CA ASN A 696 -4.01 -26.38 -11.87
C ASN A 696 -3.05 -26.89 -10.78
N PRO A 697 -1.93 -26.22 -10.52
CA PRO A 697 -1.00 -26.64 -9.47
C PRO A 697 -1.64 -26.75 -8.08
N LEU A 698 -2.54 -25.83 -7.73
CA LEU A 698 -3.19 -25.81 -6.41
C LEU A 698 -4.42 -26.73 -6.33
N VAL A 699 -5.11 -26.93 -7.45
CA VAL A 699 -6.40 -27.62 -7.54
C VAL A 699 -6.24 -28.87 -8.39
N GLU A 700 -6.33 -30.04 -7.77
CA GLU A 700 -6.23 -31.33 -8.46
C GLU A 700 -7.39 -31.52 -9.44
N LYS A 701 -8.59 -31.12 -9.01
CA LYS A 701 -9.82 -31.25 -9.79
C LYS A 701 -10.85 -30.24 -9.32
N ASP A 702 -11.45 -29.52 -10.25
CA ASP A 702 -12.60 -28.66 -10.03
C ASP A 702 -13.61 -28.91 -11.16
N GLU A 703 -14.73 -29.53 -10.84
CA GLU A 703 -15.78 -29.95 -11.78
C GLU A 703 -17.06 -29.23 -11.40
N LEU A 704 -17.57 -28.39 -12.28
CA LEU A 704 -18.81 -27.62 -12.11
C LEU A 704 -19.81 -27.99 -13.21
N ASP A 705 -20.86 -28.71 -12.82
CA ASP A 705 -21.98 -29.08 -13.68
C ASP A 705 -23.19 -28.19 -13.40
N GLU A 706 -23.70 -27.55 -14.43
CA GLU A 706 -24.88 -26.69 -14.38
C GLU A 706 -25.95 -27.22 -15.32
N HIS A 707 -27.11 -27.53 -14.74
CA HIS A 707 -28.31 -27.93 -15.48
C HIS A 707 -29.39 -26.89 -15.24
N HIS A 708 -29.89 -26.31 -16.32
CA HIS A 708 -31.04 -25.43 -16.27
C HIS A 708 -32.13 -25.97 -17.20
N ALA A 709 -33.31 -26.23 -16.65
CA ALA A 709 -34.48 -26.66 -17.42
C ALA A 709 -35.63 -25.69 -17.15
N SER A 710 -36.29 -25.24 -18.21
CA SER A 710 -37.46 -24.37 -18.13
C SER A 710 -38.58 -24.98 -18.98
N LEU A 711 -39.74 -25.17 -18.38
CA LEU A 711 -40.98 -25.50 -19.07
C LEU A 711 -41.94 -24.32 -18.90
N GLY A 712 -42.27 -23.68 -20.01
CA GLY A 712 -43.31 -22.67 -20.10
C GLY A 712 -44.59 -23.24 -20.72
N TYR A 713 -45.73 -22.75 -20.24
CA TYR A 713 -47.05 -22.98 -20.79
C TYR A 713 -47.77 -21.65 -20.85
N THR A 714 -48.26 -21.27 -22.03
CA THR A 714 -48.94 -19.99 -22.28
C THR A 714 -50.24 -20.24 -23.04
N TYR A 715 -51.36 -20.11 -22.34
CA TYR A 715 -52.70 -20.25 -22.89
C TYR A 715 -53.41 -18.90 -22.94
N ALA A 716 -53.61 -18.39 -24.14
CA ALA A 716 -54.28 -17.10 -24.39
C ALA A 716 -55.35 -17.26 -25.48
N PRO A 717 -56.56 -17.74 -25.13
CA PRO A 717 -57.63 -17.98 -26.10
C PRO A 717 -58.25 -16.65 -26.58
N LYS A 718 -58.81 -16.67 -27.79
CA LYS A 718 -59.69 -15.57 -28.25
C LYS A 718 -61.02 -15.67 -27.49
N LEU A 719 -61.23 -14.76 -26.53
CA LEU A 719 -62.46 -14.73 -25.72
C LEU A 719 -63.69 -14.41 -26.57
N LYS A 720 -64.74 -15.23 -26.45
CA LYS A 720 -66.11 -14.89 -26.87
C LYS A 720 -66.95 -14.72 -25.62
N SER A 721 -67.43 -13.49 -25.38
CA SER A 721 -68.30 -13.21 -24.24
C SER A 721 -69.73 -13.71 -24.52
N ILE A 722 -70.33 -14.38 -23.54
CA ILE A 722 -71.72 -14.88 -23.63
C ILE A 722 -72.64 -13.79 -23.10
N GLU A 723 -73.58 -13.34 -23.93
CA GLU A 723 -74.52 -12.25 -23.63
C GLU A 723 -75.98 -12.79 -23.69
N PRO A 724 -76.47 -13.49 -22.63
CA PRO A 724 -77.68 -14.31 -22.69
C PRO A 724 -78.98 -13.53 -22.95
N PHE A 725 -79.09 -12.30 -22.43
CA PHE A 725 -80.31 -11.49 -22.53
C PHE A 725 -80.33 -10.54 -23.73
N LYS A 726 -79.26 -10.48 -24.52
CA LYS A 726 -79.10 -9.53 -25.63
C LYS A 726 -80.18 -9.67 -26.70
N LYS A 727 -80.65 -10.90 -26.95
CA LYS A 727 -81.71 -11.21 -27.92
C LYS A 727 -83.13 -11.16 -27.32
N LEU A 728 -83.24 -11.22 -25.99
CA LEU A 728 -84.53 -11.32 -25.27
C LEU A 728 -85.08 -9.96 -24.83
N VAL A 729 -84.23 -8.97 -24.61
CA VAL A 729 -84.63 -7.63 -24.16
C VAL A 729 -84.46 -6.60 -25.29
N PRO A 730 -85.56 -6.02 -25.83
CA PRO A 730 -85.49 -5.04 -26.92
C PRO A 730 -84.73 -3.77 -26.54
N GLN A 731 -84.02 -3.17 -27.51
CA GLN A 731 -83.22 -1.96 -27.32
C GLN A 731 -84.01 -0.72 -26.91
N LYS A 732 -85.34 -0.73 -27.07
CA LYS A 732 -86.22 0.38 -26.71
C LYS A 732 -86.38 0.55 -25.18
N TRP A 733 -86.08 -0.48 -24.38
CA TRP A 733 -86.28 -0.46 -22.92
C TRP A 733 -85.01 -0.03 -22.18
N LYS A 734 -84.76 1.28 -22.12
CA LYS A 734 -83.54 1.89 -21.56
C LYS A 734 -83.24 1.46 -20.11
N TYR A 735 -84.26 1.27 -19.27
CA TYR A 735 -84.08 0.84 -17.87
C TYR A 735 -83.63 -0.62 -17.69
N LEU A 736 -83.76 -1.47 -18.73
CA LEU A 736 -83.36 -2.87 -18.70
C LEU A 736 -82.02 -3.13 -19.41
N GLN A 737 -81.28 -2.07 -19.73
CA GLN A 737 -79.99 -2.14 -20.42
C GLN A 737 -78.93 -2.91 -19.62
N LEU A 738 -78.96 -2.82 -18.28
CA LEU A 738 -78.08 -3.59 -17.39
C LEU A 738 -78.26 -5.10 -17.54
N ILE A 739 -79.52 -5.55 -17.61
CA ILE A 739 -79.87 -6.98 -17.76
C ILE A 739 -79.56 -7.44 -19.18
N ARG A 740 -79.93 -6.65 -20.20
CA ARG A 740 -79.67 -6.96 -21.62
C ARG A 740 -78.19 -7.15 -21.92
N ASP A 741 -77.34 -6.26 -21.40
CA ASP A 741 -75.90 -6.22 -21.68
C ASP A 741 -75.07 -6.95 -20.60
N PHE A 742 -75.74 -7.79 -19.78
CA PHE A 742 -75.06 -8.72 -18.90
C PHE A 742 -74.23 -9.70 -19.75
N ASN A 743 -72.96 -9.82 -19.41
CA ASN A 743 -71.99 -10.56 -20.20
C ASN A 743 -71.04 -11.29 -19.24
N PHE A 744 -70.67 -12.51 -19.59
CA PHE A 744 -69.67 -13.26 -18.85
C PHE A 744 -68.79 -14.08 -19.78
N SER A 745 -67.55 -14.30 -19.38
CA SER A 745 -66.56 -15.11 -20.09
C SER A 745 -66.17 -16.29 -19.21
N LEU A 746 -66.47 -17.51 -19.65
CA LEU A 746 -66.17 -18.73 -18.88
C LEU A 746 -64.69 -19.13 -18.91
N LEU A 747 -63.96 -18.72 -19.95
CA LEU A 747 -62.54 -19.01 -20.10
C LEU A 747 -61.69 -17.83 -19.59
N PRO A 748 -60.50 -18.10 -19.02
CA PRO A 748 -59.56 -17.05 -18.66
C PRO A 748 -58.99 -16.36 -19.90
N SER A 749 -58.65 -15.08 -19.76
CA SER A 749 -58.06 -14.27 -20.82
C SER A 749 -56.64 -14.69 -21.14
N ASN A 750 -55.87 -15.02 -20.10
CA ASN A 750 -54.51 -15.51 -20.22
C ASN A 750 -54.18 -16.37 -19.01
N PHE A 751 -53.54 -17.51 -19.24
CA PHE A 751 -52.93 -18.31 -18.20
C PHE A 751 -51.51 -18.68 -18.61
N THR A 752 -50.54 -18.27 -17.80
CA THR A 752 -49.13 -18.64 -17.97
C THR A 752 -48.67 -19.44 -16.78
N PHE A 753 -47.99 -20.55 -17.06
CA PHE A 753 -47.28 -21.34 -16.06
C PHE A 753 -45.83 -21.47 -16.50
N ARG A 754 -44.88 -21.22 -15.60
CA ARG A 754 -43.46 -21.40 -15.87
C ARG A 754 -42.83 -22.22 -14.75
N ASN A 755 -42.13 -23.27 -15.11
CA ASN A 755 -41.45 -24.19 -14.22
C ASN A 755 -39.96 -24.17 -14.56
N ASN A 756 -39.14 -23.59 -13.67
CA ASN A 756 -37.71 -23.46 -13.84
C ASN A 756 -36.98 -24.30 -12.79
N VAL A 757 -36.12 -25.19 -13.25
CA VAL A 757 -35.26 -26.06 -12.45
C VAL A 757 -33.84 -25.62 -12.74
N ASN A 758 -33.08 -25.28 -11.70
CA ASN A 758 -31.67 -24.97 -11.81
C ASN A 758 -30.88 -25.81 -10.81
N ARG A 759 -29.96 -26.64 -11.29
CA ARG A 759 -29.12 -27.52 -10.50
C ARG A 759 -27.66 -27.28 -10.84
N THR A 760 -26.92 -26.75 -9.88
CA THR A 760 -25.47 -26.54 -9.93
C THR A 760 -24.79 -27.51 -8.97
N ILE A 761 -23.81 -28.26 -9.45
CA ILE A 761 -23.01 -29.19 -8.66
C ILE A 761 -21.54 -28.87 -8.92
N GLY A 762 -20.85 -28.39 -7.90
CA GLY A 762 -19.42 -28.21 -7.88
C GLY A 762 -18.76 -29.30 -7.05
N GLU A 763 -17.65 -29.84 -7.54
CA GLU A 763 -16.72 -30.68 -6.80
C GLU A 763 -15.32 -30.09 -6.94
N THR A 764 -14.77 -29.61 -5.83
CA THR A 764 -13.43 -29.05 -5.79
C THR A 764 -12.56 -29.90 -4.88
N ARG A 765 -11.43 -30.37 -5.41
CA ARG A 765 -10.40 -31.11 -4.69
C ARG A 765 -9.10 -30.34 -4.75
N VAL A 766 -8.66 -29.84 -3.60
CA VAL A 766 -7.37 -29.19 -3.43
C VAL A 766 -6.27 -30.24 -3.53
N ARG A 767 -5.17 -29.91 -4.22
CA ARG A 767 -4.03 -30.80 -4.34
C ARG A 767 -3.28 -30.85 -3.01
N ASN A 768 -2.96 -32.06 -2.57
CA ASN A 768 -2.05 -32.23 -1.45
C ASN A 768 -0.61 -32.05 -1.96
N ILE A 769 0.07 -31.00 -1.50
CA ILE A 769 1.45 -30.67 -1.89
C ILE A 769 2.45 -31.44 -1.00
N ASP A 770 2.07 -31.70 0.25
CA ASP A 770 2.83 -32.54 1.17
C ASP A 770 2.51 -34.01 0.92
N GLU A 771 3.51 -34.89 0.90
CA GLU A 771 3.35 -36.35 0.81
C GLU A 771 2.75 -36.97 2.08
N GLY A 772 1.91 -36.24 2.81
CA GLY A 772 1.20 -36.71 3.98
C GLY A 772 0.28 -37.89 3.63
N ALA A 773 0.20 -38.87 4.54
CA ALA A 773 -0.57 -40.11 4.35
C ALA A 773 -2.10 -39.92 4.21
N TYR A 774 -2.62 -38.72 4.48
CA TYR A 774 -4.06 -38.44 4.47
C TYR A 774 -4.45 -37.58 3.25
N PRO A 775 -5.26 -38.11 2.32
CA PRO A 775 -5.76 -37.32 1.21
C PRO A 775 -6.77 -36.27 1.70
N LEU A 776 -6.66 -35.04 1.18
CA LEU A 776 -7.67 -34.00 1.38
C LEU A 776 -9.00 -34.46 0.76
N GLN A 777 -10.06 -34.42 1.56
CA GLN A 777 -11.41 -34.78 1.12
C GLN A 777 -11.94 -33.71 0.14
N PRO A 778 -12.64 -34.10 -0.93
CA PRO A 778 -13.25 -33.16 -1.87
C PRO A 778 -14.36 -32.34 -1.19
N LEU A 779 -14.43 -31.06 -1.56
CA LEU A 779 -15.49 -30.15 -1.16
C LEU A 779 -16.59 -30.17 -2.23
N TYR A 780 -17.85 -30.21 -1.78
CA TYR A 780 -19.00 -30.26 -2.66
C TYR A 780 -19.86 -29.01 -2.49
N PHE A 781 -20.10 -28.31 -3.59
CA PHE A 781 -21.08 -27.22 -3.68
C PHE A 781 -22.32 -27.74 -4.40
N LYS A 782 -23.48 -27.73 -3.73
CA LYS A 782 -24.73 -28.19 -4.35
C LYS A 782 -25.82 -27.15 -4.19
N PHE A 783 -26.33 -26.69 -5.32
CA PHE A 783 -27.37 -25.70 -5.38
C PHE A 783 -28.46 -26.12 -6.37
N PHE A 784 -29.54 -26.69 -5.84
CA PHE A 784 -30.68 -27.14 -6.63
C PHE A 784 -31.94 -26.36 -6.23
N THR A 785 -32.33 -25.42 -7.10
CA THR A 785 -33.54 -24.60 -6.96
C THR A 785 -34.61 -25.00 -7.98
N TRP A 786 -35.86 -24.86 -7.58
CA TRP A 786 -37.03 -25.15 -8.40
C TRP A 786 -38.08 -24.06 -8.21
N ASN A 787 -38.23 -23.22 -9.22
CA ASN A 787 -39.13 -22.07 -9.20
C ASN A 787 -40.35 -22.33 -10.07
N ARG A 788 -41.54 -22.08 -9.53
CA ARG A 788 -42.83 -22.26 -10.20
C ARG A 788 -43.58 -20.94 -10.18
N MET A 789 -43.90 -20.41 -11.35
CA MET A 789 -44.63 -19.16 -11.51
C MET A 789 -45.95 -19.42 -12.21
N TYR A 790 -47.01 -18.83 -11.68
CA TYR A 790 -48.38 -18.91 -12.18
C TYR A 790 -48.87 -17.48 -12.38
N ASN A 791 -49.42 -17.18 -13.55
CA ASN A 791 -50.18 -15.96 -13.76
C ASN A 791 -51.49 -16.32 -14.45
N LEU A 792 -52.60 -15.93 -13.85
CA LEU A 792 -53.94 -16.12 -14.35
C LEU A 792 -54.59 -14.74 -14.44
N ARG A 793 -54.96 -14.34 -15.65
CA ARG A 793 -55.81 -13.18 -15.90
C ARG A 793 -57.16 -13.66 -16.39
N TRP A 794 -58.21 -13.26 -15.71
CA TRP A 794 -59.58 -13.62 -16.03
C TRP A 794 -60.48 -12.38 -16.05
N ASP A 795 -60.82 -11.94 -17.25
CA ASP A 795 -61.84 -10.91 -17.47
C ASP A 795 -63.23 -11.57 -17.44
N LEU A 796 -63.72 -11.90 -16.23
CA LEU A 796 -64.98 -12.62 -16.01
C LEU A 796 -66.16 -11.89 -16.66
N THR A 797 -66.18 -10.56 -16.61
CA THR A 797 -67.11 -9.70 -17.36
C THR A 797 -66.33 -8.51 -17.94
N LYS A 798 -66.89 -7.77 -18.90
CA LYS A 798 -66.29 -6.50 -19.39
C LYS A 798 -66.05 -5.47 -18.27
N SER A 799 -66.71 -5.63 -17.13
CA SER A 799 -66.63 -4.76 -15.96
C SER A 799 -65.81 -5.32 -14.81
N LEU A 800 -65.47 -6.62 -14.82
CA LEU A 800 -64.83 -7.32 -13.69
C LEU A 800 -63.65 -8.15 -14.20
N SER A 801 -62.44 -7.78 -13.78
CA SER A 801 -61.20 -8.50 -14.10
C SER A 801 -60.51 -8.99 -12.83
N PHE A 802 -59.99 -10.21 -12.88
CA PHE A 802 -59.16 -10.81 -11.84
C PHE A 802 -57.77 -11.09 -12.41
N ASP A 803 -56.74 -10.60 -11.74
CA ASP A 803 -55.35 -10.92 -11.99
C ASP A 803 -54.78 -11.63 -10.76
N TYR A 804 -54.46 -12.91 -10.90
CA TYR A 804 -53.84 -13.73 -9.87
C TYR A 804 -52.44 -14.12 -10.32
N SER A 805 -51.43 -13.78 -9.52
CA SER A 805 -50.06 -14.26 -9.72
C SER A 805 -49.57 -14.99 -8.49
N ALA A 806 -48.81 -16.07 -8.69
CA ALA A 806 -48.17 -16.80 -7.61
C ALA A 806 -46.77 -17.26 -8.03
N SER A 807 -45.81 -17.14 -7.12
CA SER A 807 -44.44 -17.64 -7.26
C SER A 807 -44.13 -18.56 -6.09
N ASN A 808 -43.71 -19.78 -6.38
CA ASN A 808 -43.25 -20.76 -5.42
C ASN A 808 -41.80 -21.13 -5.71
N ASN A 809 -40.90 -20.70 -4.84
CA ASN A 809 -39.49 -21.06 -4.88
C ASN A 809 -39.27 -22.21 -3.90
N SER A 810 -38.74 -23.33 -4.39
CA SER A 810 -38.31 -24.45 -3.56
C SER A 810 -36.86 -24.80 -3.78
N ARG A 811 -36.28 -25.45 -2.78
CA ARG A 811 -34.94 -26.04 -2.82
C ARG A 811 -35.07 -27.56 -2.71
N VAL A 812 -34.38 -28.28 -3.58
CA VAL A 812 -34.25 -29.75 -3.47
C VAL A 812 -33.02 -30.03 -2.61
N ASP A 813 -33.25 -30.56 -1.40
CA ASP A 813 -32.17 -30.88 -0.48
C ASP A 813 -31.49 -32.19 -0.95
N GLU A 814 -30.22 -32.12 -1.34
CA GLU A 814 -29.44 -33.27 -1.82
C GLU A 814 -28.57 -33.88 -0.71
N PRO A 815 -28.35 -35.21 -0.69
CA PRO A 815 -27.41 -35.84 0.25
C PRO A 815 -25.97 -35.31 0.09
N ILE A 816 -25.17 -35.42 1.16
CA ILE A 816 -23.76 -35.00 1.19
C ILE A 816 -22.92 -35.84 0.21
N GLY A 817 -22.00 -35.19 -0.51
CA GLY A 817 -21.05 -35.82 -1.44
C GLY A 817 -21.68 -36.29 -2.75
N ARG A 818 -20.94 -37.06 -3.59
CA ARG A 818 -21.52 -37.62 -4.82
C ARG A 818 -22.73 -38.54 -4.55
N ILE A 819 -23.66 -38.57 -5.50
CA ILE A 819 -24.90 -39.38 -5.45
C ILE A 819 -24.63 -40.76 -6.07
N ASP A 820 -23.71 -41.51 -5.48
CA ASP A 820 -23.23 -42.77 -6.07
C ASP A 820 -23.92 -44.01 -5.48
N THR A 821 -24.31 -43.96 -4.20
CA THR A 821 -24.98 -45.07 -3.52
C THR A 821 -26.49 -45.10 -3.81
N LYS A 822 -27.10 -46.28 -3.69
CA LYS A 822 -28.52 -46.49 -3.98
C LYS A 822 -29.40 -45.65 -3.05
N GLU A 823 -29.06 -45.59 -1.76
CA GLU A 823 -29.79 -44.85 -0.73
C GLU A 823 -29.79 -43.34 -1.02
N LYS A 824 -28.66 -42.80 -1.51
CA LYS A 824 -28.55 -41.39 -1.90
C LYS A 824 -29.39 -41.08 -3.14
N LYS A 825 -29.43 -41.99 -4.12
CA LYS A 825 -30.26 -41.85 -5.33
C LYS A 825 -31.76 -41.90 -4.98
N ASP A 826 -32.15 -42.83 -4.11
CA ASP A 826 -33.54 -42.96 -3.66
C ASP A 826 -34.00 -41.69 -2.91
N THR A 827 -33.14 -41.15 -2.03
CA THR A 827 -33.39 -39.89 -1.33
C THR A 827 -33.51 -38.71 -2.30
N PHE A 828 -32.60 -38.62 -3.28
CA PHE A 828 -32.63 -37.58 -4.31
C PHE A 828 -33.95 -37.60 -5.09
N TRP A 829 -34.34 -38.75 -5.65
CA TRP A 829 -35.57 -38.87 -6.43
C TRP A 829 -36.83 -38.68 -5.59
N SER A 830 -36.80 -39.09 -4.32
CA SER A 830 -37.88 -38.80 -3.36
C SER A 830 -38.04 -37.29 -3.15
N ASN A 831 -36.94 -36.55 -2.95
CA ASN A 831 -36.98 -35.10 -2.77
C ASN A 831 -37.40 -34.35 -4.05
N VAL A 832 -36.97 -34.82 -5.22
CA VAL A 832 -37.44 -34.31 -6.52
C VAL A 832 -38.94 -34.61 -6.71
N GLY A 833 -39.41 -35.82 -6.39
CA GLY A 833 -40.82 -36.20 -6.46
C GLY A 833 -41.73 -35.40 -5.53
N ARG A 834 -41.18 -34.85 -4.45
CA ARG A 834 -41.88 -33.92 -3.52
C ARG A 834 -41.83 -32.45 -3.97
N PHE A 835 -41.27 -32.15 -5.14
CA PHE A 835 -41.04 -30.79 -5.65
C PHE A 835 -40.11 -29.92 -4.79
N GLY A 836 -39.25 -30.56 -3.99
CA GLY A 836 -38.39 -29.88 -3.04
C GLY A 836 -39.15 -29.23 -1.87
N ARG A 837 -38.38 -28.68 -0.93
CA ARG A 837 -38.90 -27.93 0.20
C ARG A 837 -39.10 -26.47 -0.20
N ASN A 838 -40.33 -25.96 -0.05
CA ASN A 838 -40.60 -24.55 -0.35
C ASN A 838 -39.79 -23.64 0.58
N THR A 839 -39.14 -22.63 0.00
CA THR A 839 -38.36 -21.62 0.73
C THR A 839 -39.06 -20.27 0.75
N ASN A 840 -39.74 -19.92 -0.35
CA ASN A 840 -40.56 -18.73 -0.45
C ASN A 840 -41.80 -19.03 -1.29
N TYR A 841 -42.96 -18.56 -0.83
CA TYR A 841 -44.20 -18.56 -1.59
C TYR A 841 -44.82 -17.17 -1.53
N THR A 842 -45.07 -16.57 -2.67
CA THR A 842 -45.67 -15.24 -2.78
C THR A 842 -46.85 -15.33 -3.73
N GLN A 843 -48.01 -14.80 -3.34
CA GLN A 843 -49.19 -14.69 -4.21
C GLN A 843 -49.76 -13.28 -4.14
N SER A 844 -50.26 -12.79 -5.26
CA SER A 844 -50.99 -11.54 -5.35
C SER A 844 -52.30 -11.74 -6.13
N LEU A 845 -53.37 -11.15 -5.62
CA LEU A 845 -54.69 -11.11 -6.24
C LEU A 845 -55.08 -9.65 -6.41
N ASN A 846 -55.34 -9.25 -7.65
CA ASN A 846 -55.89 -7.93 -7.98
C ASN A 846 -57.25 -8.13 -8.66
N ALA A 847 -58.31 -7.64 -8.03
CA ALA A 847 -59.65 -7.65 -8.58
C ALA A 847 -60.08 -6.21 -8.88
N ASN A 848 -60.39 -5.91 -10.14
CA ASN A 848 -60.84 -4.61 -10.57
C ASN A 848 -62.30 -4.69 -11.05
N TYR A 849 -63.17 -3.90 -10.43
CA TYR A 849 -64.58 -3.82 -10.77
C TYR A 849 -64.96 -2.39 -11.18
N ASN A 850 -65.24 -2.20 -12.46
CA ASN A 850 -65.85 -0.99 -12.99
C ASN A 850 -67.36 -1.16 -12.93
N VAL A 851 -68.01 -0.52 -11.95
CA VAL A 851 -69.46 -0.61 -11.79
C VAL A 851 -70.11 -0.06 -13.06
N PRO A 852 -70.95 -0.82 -13.77
CA PRO A 852 -71.50 -0.42 -15.06
C PRO A 852 -72.68 0.57 -14.91
N LEU A 853 -72.47 1.67 -14.18
CA LEU A 853 -73.47 2.73 -13.95
C LEU A 853 -73.85 3.48 -15.23
N ASN A 854 -72.95 3.48 -16.23
CA ASN A 854 -73.22 3.94 -17.59
C ASN A 854 -74.35 3.16 -18.30
N LYS A 855 -74.78 2.02 -17.76
CA LYS A 855 -75.93 1.25 -18.25
C LYS A 855 -77.22 1.55 -17.48
N PHE A 856 -77.17 2.42 -16.46
CA PHE A 856 -78.32 2.85 -15.67
C PHE A 856 -78.67 4.31 -16.02
N PRO A 857 -79.81 4.58 -16.68
CA PRO A 857 -80.11 5.90 -17.24
C PRO A 857 -80.11 7.10 -16.27
N LEU A 858 -80.26 6.85 -14.96
CA LEU A 858 -80.26 7.91 -13.94
C LEU A 858 -78.86 8.25 -13.40
N LEU A 859 -77.87 7.38 -13.63
CA LEU A 859 -76.53 7.44 -13.06
C LEU A 859 -75.44 7.30 -14.14
N ASP A 860 -75.79 7.51 -15.41
CA ASP A 860 -74.91 7.31 -16.56
C ASP A 860 -73.75 8.32 -16.65
N TRP A 861 -73.89 9.45 -15.96
CA TRP A 861 -72.87 10.48 -15.76
C TRP A 861 -71.84 10.12 -14.69
N THR A 862 -72.06 9.08 -13.88
CA THR A 862 -71.19 8.69 -12.77
C THR A 862 -70.32 7.50 -13.13
N THR A 863 -69.03 7.56 -12.81
CA THR A 863 -68.09 6.42 -12.93
C THR A 863 -67.61 5.99 -11.55
N ILE A 864 -67.91 4.76 -11.14
CA ILE A 864 -67.38 4.16 -9.91
C ILE A 864 -66.46 3.00 -10.30
N ARG A 865 -65.23 3.03 -9.78
CA ARG A 865 -64.25 1.95 -9.92
C ARG A 865 -63.85 1.47 -8.53
N GLY A 866 -63.99 0.18 -8.28
CA GLY A 866 -63.47 -0.49 -7.09
C GLY A 866 -62.28 -1.36 -7.48
N SER A 867 -61.19 -1.27 -6.73
CA SER A 867 -60.04 -2.17 -6.87
C SER A 867 -59.74 -2.81 -5.52
N TYR A 868 -59.50 -4.11 -5.51
CA TYR A 868 -59.08 -4.86 -4.34
C TYR A 868 -57.77 -5.59 -4.66
N ALA A 869 -56.72 -5.27 -3.90
CA ALA A 869 -55.41 -5.90 -4.03
C ALA A 869 -55.05 -6.61 -2.73
N ALA A 870 -54.72 -7.89 -2.80
CA ALA A 870 -54.27 -8.70 -1.68
C ALA A 870 -52.95 -9.36 -2.03
N THR A 871 -51.98 -9.30 -1.12
CA THR A 871 -50.68 -9.97 -1.26
C THR A 871 -50.44 -10.85 -0.04
N TYR A 872 -49.98 -12.07 -0.25
CA TYR A 872 -49.56 -12.99 0.80
C TYR A 872 -48.17 -13.51 0.50
N THR A 873 -47.28 -13.41 1.48
CA THR A 873 -45.91 -13.91 1.39
C THR A 873 -45.63 -14.83 2.56
N TRP A 874 -45.07 -16.00 2.26
CA TRP A 874 -44.57 -16.96 3.24
C TRP A 874 -43.09 -17.22 2.98
N ASN A 875 -42.28 -17.13 4.02
CA ASN A 875 -40.84 -17.40 3.99
C ASN A 875 -40.54 -18.54 4.96
N SER A 876 -39.78 -19.53 4.52
CA SER A 876 -39.29 -20.60 5.40
C SER A 876 -38.19 -20.06 6.33
N ALA A 877 -38.19 -20.49 7.59
CA ALA A 877 -37.06 -20.25 8.49
C ALA A 877 -35.80 -20.99 8.00
N SER A 878 -34.62 -20.44 8.31
CA SER A 878 -33.34 -21.07 8.01
C SER A 878 -33.23 -22.42 8.72
N LEU A 879 -32.68 -23.44 8.03
CA LEU A 879 -32.37 -24.73 8.65
C LEU A 879 -31.21 -24.67 9.64
N LEU A 880 -30.42 -23.58 9.65
CA LEU A 880 -29.34 -23.38 10.63
C LEU A 880 -29.86 -23.01 12.03
N ALA A 881 -31.12 -22.55 12.12
CA ALA A 881 -31.76 -22.21 13.39
C ALA A 881 -32.47 -23.42 14.05
N LYS A 882 -32.32 -24.62 13.47
CA LYS A 882 -32.77 -25.91 14.01
C LYS A 882 -31.55 -26.75 14.35
#